data_AF-A0A2A5DP16-F1
#
_entry.id   AF-A0A2A5DP16-F1
#
_cell.length_a   1.000
_cell.length_b   1.000
_cell.length_c   1.000
_cell.angle_alpha   90.00
_cell.angle_beta   90.00
_cell.angle_gamma   90.00
#
_symmetry.space_group_name_H-M   'P 1'
#
loop_
_entity.id
_entity.type
_entity.pdbx_description
1 polymer ?
#
loop_
_entity_poly.entity_id
_entity_poly.type
_entity_poly.pdbx_seq_one_letter_code
_entity_poly.pdbx_strand_id
1 'polypeptide(L)'
;MFSFTAFNRHNTPQNNEVMQVALPFAQGVVTNPEQIGLEIDGVLIPSQARITGRWKDGSIRWSLVHWISNLPGKSSADMTVNIDAKTTSGAALLKNDSDGTCTIDTGLLKLKIGMDPSQWIQEISIPHSEFDEWTTWSPKVKGGQLFATLEDAELTPQFDGPPEILDNGPLVSEIFYRGKMLDSKGIDRLRFRLRLRASKNSANVRVSLTLHNPRDQPREEMGHFRLGLDNAAMISDAGIRLNVPGEGIYTAFLAGECGKADFMSPITENATLYQDSSGTENWCHRTHINRDWQLPQQFRGYKMSMNGQPSYEGNHAGGWGAVGNQHIGIAIGVEKFWQNFPKALRIDTMNQDQGSITCSLFPNESRYAHELVGGEQKTHHIHFLFFRADGQVINQSESKKATPLAIYPLLKEHMHRLLNTEITLPHAEQVIAADVIQETQPYNKQKFPEYENAVACAFEDPNFTLFDLRDKWDDYGWRNFGDFNADSEINGQILSHHNNEYDFSRGLLMQALRYSGHNDHGAQNFLEAGFYAATHQADIDIYHTTEDKHDDGIYNGGKFTHTAHAIEPGRGGHRQSDSHLFYGDLDWPWGLGGGPESGHFDNEGMMLAYYLCGDPILLEASIELADLVHFKVINDKFPSHDYDRTTGNNISCCVTAWVQTWDDKYLNAINISVDKTTPDHYVKDQTPDIDGLIPIGGILAGVYLKGLLYFIHEFKRATNEDASTALANVFFYSDCLHRYGFSEEHNAFAYSLNTDLSNIIYTPLMGGGAGWFNIDALTWVAMLRKDPDQRRLELNHCRRAYETFTKAQCPEGKPKYHHTKTFTYTTNNGHSILIAKSRYPDEM
;
A
#
# COMPACT_ATOMS: atom_id res chain seq x y z
N MET A 1 25.10 7.06 14.26
CA MET A 1 25.27 7.34 12.82
C MET A 1 24.11 6.66 12.13
N PHE A 2 23.23 7.43 11.50
CA PHE A 2 22.15 6.88 10.68
C PHE A 2 22.74 6.41 9.35
N SER A 3 22.23 5.32 8.80
CA SER A 3 22.75 4.61 7.64
C SER A 3 21.69 3.73 6.99
N PHE A 4 21.83 3.54 5.69
CA PHE A 4 21.00 2.64 4.91
C PHE A 4 21.79 2.20 3.69
N THR A 5 21.34 1.16 3.01
CA THR A 5 22.03 0.66 1.81
C THR A 5 21.17 0.95 0.59
N ALA A 6 21.72 1.72 -0.35
CA ALA A 6 21.12 1.94 -1.65
C ALA A 6 21.56 0.81 -2.59
N PHE A 7 20.61 0.20 -3.30
CA PHE A 7 20.87 -0.90 -4.22
C PHE A 7 20.59 -0.52 -5.68
N ASN A 8 21.45 -1.00 -6.58
CA ASN A 8 21.12 -1.19 -7.98
C ASN A 8 21.23 -2.69 -8.31
N ARG A 9 20.10 -3.39 -8.30
CA ARG A 9 20.04 -4.83 -8.59
C ARG A 9 20.04 -5.15 -10.09
N HIS A 10 19.90 -4.15 -10.94
CA HIS A 10 19.84 -4.33 -12.38
C HIS A 10 21.23 -4.46 -13.00
N ASN A 11 21.32 -5.03 -14.20
CA ASN A 11 22.60 -5.22 -14.90
C ASN A 11 23.26 -3.90 -15.35
N THR A 12 22.49 -2.84 -15.43
CA THR A 12 22.84 -1.55 -16.04
C THR A 12 22.95 -0.45 -14.99
N PRO A 13 23.82 0.55 -15.19
CA PRO A 13 23.99 1.63 -14.22
C PRO A 13 22.72 2.49 -14.11
N GLN A 14 22.47 2.97 -12.90
CA GLN A 14 21.57 4.10 -12.68
C GLN A 14 22.23 5.35 -13.26
N ASN A 15 21.48 6.18 -13.98
CA ASN A 15 22.00 7.39 -14.62
C ASN A 15 21.10 8.58 -14.29
N ASN A 16 21.47 9.34 -13.27
CA ASN A 16 20.67 10.42 -12.70
C ASN A 16 19.25 9.98 -12.28
N GLU A 17 19.14 8.79 -11.70
CA GLU A 17 17.86 8.27 -11.23
C GLU A 17 17.57 8.79 -9.83
N VAL A 18 16.37 9.33 -9.62
CA VAL A 18 15.94 9.75 -8.29
C VAL A 18 15.68 8.51 -7.44
N MET A 19 16.29 8.47 -6.28
CA MET A 19 16.05 7.46 -5.27
C MET A 19 15.44 8.13 -4.04
N GLN A 20 14.75 7.35 -3.20
CA GLN A 20 14.14 7.85 -1.98
C GLN A 20 14.30 6.86 -0.83
N VAL A 21 14.44 7.38 0.38
CA VAL A 21 14.42 6.63 1.63
C VAL A 21 13.58 7.39 2.65
N ALA A 22 12.80 6.67 3.44
CA ALA A 22 12.10 7.26 4.59
C ALA A 22 13.00 7.17 5.82
N LEU A 23 13.41 8.32 6.35
CA LEU A 23 14.24 8.41 7.54
C LEU A 23 13.38 8.73 8.76
N PRO A 24 13.40 7.87 9.79
CA PRO A 24 12.78 8.15 11.07
C PRO A 24 13.75 8.90 11.99
N PHE A 25 13.22 9.80 12.82
CA PHE A 25 14.01 10.52 13.81
C PHE A 25 13.32 10.49 15.17
N ALA A 26 14.11 10.31 16.23
CA ALA A 26 13.61 10.41 17.60
C ALA A 26 13.15 11.83 17.92
N GLN A 27 12.25 11.94 18.88
CA GLN A 27 11.69 13.20 19.33
C GLN A 27 12.78 14.20 19.75
N GLY A 28 12.65 15.44 19.29
CA GLY A 28 13.57 16.54 19.58
C GLY A 28 14.91 16.50 18.83
N VAL A 29 15.21 15.46 18.03
CA VAL A 29 16.53 15.32 17.37
C VAL A 29 16.65 16.19 16.12
N VAL A 30 15.65 16.18 15.25
CA VAL A 30 15.64 16.96 13.99
C VAL A 30 14.39 17.81 13.94
N THR A 31 14.53 19.11 13.68
CA THR A 31 13.41 20.06 13.66
C THR A 31 13.18 20.67 12.29
N ASN A 32 14.22 20.71 11.46
CA ASN A 32 14.19 21.30 10.12
C ASN A 32 14.77 20.31 9.09
N PRO A 33 14.09 20.08 7.94
CA PRO A 33 14.57 19.18 6.89
C PRO A 33 15.94 19.59 6.33
N GLU A 34 16.32 20.86 6.38
CA GLU A 34 17.66 21.34 5.97
C GLU A 34 18.80 20.77 6.81
N GLN A 35 18.51 20.20 7.98
CA GLN A 35 19.49 19.52 8.82
C GLN A 35 19.90 18.16 8.25
N ILE A 36 19.10 17.57 7.35
CA ILE A 36 19.23 16.16 6.97
C ILE A 36 20.22 15.99 5.82
N GLY A 37 21.51 15.91 6.16
CA GLY A 37 22.58 15.64 5.21
C GLY A 37 22.72 14.16 4.84
N LEU A 38 22.95 13.84 3.55
CA LEU A 38 23.30 12.48 3.11
C LEU A 38 24.77 12.42 2.71
N GLU A 39 25.46 11.37 3.13
CA GLU A 39 26.87 11.14 2.83
C GLU A 39 27.10 9.74 2.24
N ILE A 40 28.04 9.66 1.29
CA ILE A 40 28.61 8.42 0.77
C ILE A 40 30.11 8.48 1.05
N ASP A 41 30.67 7.48 1.73
CA ASP A 41 32.09 7.44 2.12
C ASP A 41 32.57 8.72 2.86
N GLY A 42 31.68 9.31 3.68
CA GLY A 42 31.94 10.56 4.42
C GLY A 42 31.91 11.83 3.57
N VAL A 43 31.51 11.75 2.31
CA VAL A 43 31.34 12.89 1.41
C VAL A 43 29.86 13.24 1.29
N LEU A 44 29.52 14.48 1.64
CA LEU A 44 28.16 15.00 1.53
C LEU A 44 27.70 15.04 0.06
N ILE A 45 26.53 14.47 -0.20
CA ILE A 45 25.89 14.48 -1.52
C ILE A 45 24.63 15.38 -1.51
N PRO A 46 24.21 15.92 -2.66
CA PRO A 46 22.93 16.59 -2.79
C PRO A 46 21.77 15.71 -2.33
N SER A 47 20.96 16.20 -1.39
CA SER A 47 19.71 15.59 -0.96
C SER A 47 18.59 16.61 -0.79
N GLN A 48 17.35 16.15 -0.83
CA GLN A 48 16.16 16.95 -0.60
C GLN A 48 15.22 16.20 0.34
N ALA A 49 14.86 16.81 1.47
CA ALA A 49 14.04 16.19 2.49
C ALA A 49 12.64 16.81 2.54
N ARG A 50 11.61 15.98 2.53
CA ARG A 50 10.20 16.33 2.75
C ARG A 50 9.69 15.67 4.01
N ILE A 51 9.02 16.43 4.86
CA ILE A 51 8.43 15.94 6.11
C ILE A 51 7.15 15.15 5.78
N THR A 52 7.01 13.96 6.36
CA THR A 52 5.80 13.13 6.24
C THR A 52 5.11 12.90 7.60
N GLY A 53 5.80 13.16 8.71
CA GLY A 53 5.20 13.12 10.05
C GLY A 53 5.99 13.95 11.07
N ARG A 54 5.30 14.44 12.10
CA ARG A 54 5.89 15.22 13.20
C ARG A 54 5.57 14.62 14.56
N TRP A 55 6.47 14.81 15.51
CA TRP A 55 6.20 14.65 16.92
C TRP A 55 5.37 15.81 17.46
N LYS A 56 4.78 15.64 18.65
CA LYS A 56 3.93 16.65 19.28
C LYS A 56 4.67 17.95 19.60
N ASP A 57 5.97 17.88 19.83
CA ASP A 57 6.84 19.05 20.05
C ASP A 57 7.19 19.79 18.75
N GLY A 58 6.71 19.32 17.60
CA GLY A 58 6.95 19.87 16.27
C GLY A 58 8.21 19.34 15.58
N SER A 59 9.06 18.58 16.28
CA SER A 59 10.21 17.91 15.66
C SER A 59 9.77 16.87 14.62
N ILE A 60 10.66 16.56 13.68
CA ILE A 60 10.40 15.64 12.58
C ILE A 60 10.37 14.21 13.13
N ARG A 61 9.29 13.48 12.85
CA ARG A 61 9.16 12.05 13.17
C ARG A 61 9.57 11.20 11.97
N TRP A 62 9.08 11.55 10.79
CA TRP A 62 9.40 10.91 9.53
C TRP A 62 9.71 11.96 8.46
N SER A 63 10.75 11.70 7.67
CA SER A 63 11.09 12.49 6.50
C SER A 63 11.40 11.58 5.32
N LEU A 64 10.79 11.85 4.17
CA LEU A 64 11.17 11.25 2.89
C LEU A 64 12.35 12.04 2.31
N VAL A 65 13.49 11.39 2.09
CA VAL A 65 14.70 12.02 1.58
C VAL A 65 15.04 11.49 0.21
N HIS A 66 15.20 12.41 -0.74
CA HIS A 66 15.54 12.14 -2.13
C HIS A 66 17.00 12.44 -2.40
N TRP A 67 17.63 11.63 -3.26
CA TRP A 67 18.93 11.92 -3.86
C TRP A 67 18.96 11.44 -5.32
N ILE A 68 19.98 11.88 -6.05
CA ILE A 68 20.22 11.44 -7.42
C ILE A 68 21.31 10.38 -7.41
N SER A 69 20.99 9.19 -7.91
CA SER A 69 21.86 8.03 -7.91
C SER A 69 22.50 7.77 -9.27
N ASN A 70 23.76 7.32 -9.22
CA ASN A 70 24.56 6.89 -10.38
C ASN A 70 25.25 5.54 -10.11
N LEU A 71 24.62 4.66 -9.33
CA LEU A 71 25.22 3.38 -8.95
C LEU A 71 25.46 2.48 -10.17
N PRO A 72 26.64 1.84 -10.29
CA PRO A 72 26.89 0.81 -11.28
C PRO A 72 25.84 -0.32 -11.25
N GLY A 73 25.70 -1.05 -12.35
CA GLY A 73 24.86 -2.26 -12.37
C GLY A 73 25.35 -3.29 -11.35
N LYS A 74 24.42 -3.99 -10.70
CA LYS A 74 24.66 -4.99 -9.64
C LYS A 74 25.58 -4.48 -8.53
N SER A 75 25.33 -3.27 -8.06
CA SER A 75 26.12 -2.66 -7.00
C SER A 75 25.23 -2.11 -5.89
N SER A 76 25.87 -1.72 -4.80
CA SER A 76 25.24 -1.03 -3.68
C SER A 76 26.19 0.04 -3.14
N ALA A 77 25.62 1.01 -2.42
CA ALA A 77 26.38 1.97 -1.63
C ALA A 77 25.76 2.11 -0.25
N ASP A 78 26.62 2.09 0.77
CA ASP A 78 26.22 2.42 2.13
C ASP A 78 26.18 3.93 2.28
N MET A 79 24.99 4.40 2.60
CA MET A 79 24.65 5.79 2.79
C MET A 79 24.69 6.08 4.30
N THR A 80 25.11 7.27 4.69
CA THR A 80 25.00 7.74 6.07
C THR A 80 24.28 9.09 6.13
N VAL A 81 23.64 9.39 7.27
CA VAL A 81 22.93 10.65 7.48
C VAL A 81 23.67 11.49 8.52
N ASN A 82 23.98 12.72 8.14
CA ASN A 82 24.62 13.72 8.97
C ASN A 82 23.63 14.85 9.27
N ILE A 83 23.14 14.91 10.50
CA ILE A 83 22.12 15.88 10.94
C ILE A 83 22.68 17.29 11.25
N ASP A 84 24.00 17.45 11.21
CA ASP A 84 24.69 18.72 11.40
C ASP A 84 25.14 19.34 10.07
N ALA A 85 25.07 18.58 8.98
CA ALA A 85 25.44 19.02 7.65
C ALA A 85 24.22 19.46 6.84
N LYS A 86 24.26 20.70 6.34
CA LYS A 86 23.21 21.22 5.46
C LYS A 86 23.34 20.66 4.07
N THR A 87 22.27 20.04 3.57
CA THR A 87 22.22 19.52 2.20
C THR A 87 21.51 20.44 1.24
N THR A 88 22.28 20.73 0.19
CA THR A 88 21.89 21.31 -1.08
C THR A 88 21.37 22.75 -1.08
N SER A 89 22.13 23.59 -1.79
CA SER A 89 21.70 24.90 -2.27
C SER A 89 21.30 24.78 -3.75
N GLY A 90 20.23 25.46 -4.14
CA GLY A 90 19.76 25.46 -5.52
C GLY A 90 18.36 26.05 -5.64
N ALA A 91 18.00 26.50 -6.84
CA ALA A 91 16.63 26.90 -7.12
C ALA A 91 15.73 25.66 -7.19
N ALA A 92 14.48 25.81 -6.76
CA ALA A 92 13.47 24.78 -6.93
C ALA A 92 13.19 24.53 -8.43
N LEU A 93 12.88 23.28 -8.81
CA LEU A 93 12.64 22.94 -10.22
C LEU A 93 11.33 23.54 -10.73
N LEU A 94 10.31 23.66 -9.87
CA LEU A 94 9.00 24.23 -10.22
C LEU A 94 8.94 25.73 -9.90
N LYS A 95 8.41 26.49 -10.86
CA LYS A 95 8.03 27.91 -10.72
C LYS A 95 6.57 28.09 -11.09
N ASN A 96 5.87 28.93 -10.34
CA ASN A 96 4.53 29.39 -10.71
C ASN A 96 4.65 30.54 -11.71
N ASP A 97 3.87 30.46 -12.79
CA ASP A 97 3.84 31.47 -13.84
C ASP A 97 2.71 32.49 -13.57
N SER A 98 2.82 33.67 -14.18
CA SER A 98 1.85 34.77 -13.95
C SER A 98 0.47 34.51 -14.56
N ASP A 99 0.36 33.58 -15.50
CA ASP A 99 -0.88 33.15 -16.18
C ASP A 99 -1.60 32.01 -15.45
N GLY A 100 -1.11 31.60 -14.27
CA GLY A 100 -1.72 30.55 -13.46
C GLY A 100 -1.28 29.13 -13.83
N THR A 101 -0.32 28.97 -14.74
CA THR A 101 0.36 27.69 -14.98
C THR A 101 1.54 27.50 -14.03
N CYS A 102 2.14 26.30 -14.06
CA CYS A 102 3.45 26.08 -13.45
C CYS A 102 4.42 25.48 -14.46
N THR A 103 5.67 25.88 -14.37
CA THR A 103 6.76 25.37 -15.20
C THR A 103 7.73 24.59 -14.35
N ILE A 104 7.98 23.33 -14.71
CA ILE A 104 9.00 22.47 -14.08
C ILE A 104 10.19 22.36 -15.03
N ASP A 105 11.38 22.77 -14.58
CA ASP A 105 12.63 22.66 -15.34
C ASP A 105 13.56 21.64 -14.66
N THR A 106 13.73 20.47 -15.28
CA THR A 106 14.64 19.43 -14.78
C THR A 106 16.08 19.61 -15.27
N GLY A 107 16.35 20.56 -16.17
CA GLY A 107 17.61 20.69 -16.90
C GLY A 107 17.70 19.82 -18.17
N LEU A 108 16.96 18.71 -18.24
CA LEU A 108 16.81 17.90 -19.47
C LEU A 108 15.42 18.04 -20.11
N LEU A 109 14.46 18.58 -19.36
CA LEU A 109 13.06 18.69 -19.73
C LEU A 109 12.48 19.94 -19.08
N LYS A 110 11.76 20.76 -19.83
CA LYS A 110 10.86 21.79 -19.29
C LYS A 110 9.43 21.40 -19.58
N LEU A 111 8.59 21.41 -18.55
CA LEU A 111 7.17 21.10 -18.64
C LEU A 111 6.37 22.31 -18.20
N LYS A 112 5.58 22.88 -19.11
CA LYS A 112 4.55 23.85 -18.73
C LYS A 112 3.25 23.09 -18.48
N ILE A 113 2.81 23.10 -17.23
CA ILE A 113 1.62 22.40 -16.77
C ILE A 113 0.47 23.39 -16.63
N GLY A 114 -0.65 23.07 -17.27
CA GLY A 114 -1.85 23.89 -17.33
C GLY A 114 -2.98 23.43 -16.43
N MET A 115 -4.06 24.21 -16.49
CA MET A 115 -5.30 24.02 -15.72
C MET A 115 -6.43 23.34 -16.52
N ASP A 116 -6.16 22.93 -17.76
CA ASP A 116 -7.12 22.22 -18.60
C ASP A 116 -6.75 20.72 -18.60
N PRO A 117 -7.54 19.82 -18.01
CA PRO A 117 -7.21 18.39 -17.98
C PRO A 117 -7.26 17.69 -19.34
N SER A 118 -7.81 18.34 -20.38
CA SER A 118 -7.70 17.85 -21.75
C SER A 118 -6.35 18.19 -22.40
N GLN A 119 -5.61 19.13 -21.81
CA GLN A 119 -4.31 19.64 -22.26
C GLN A 119 -3.41 20.05 -21.08
N TRP A 120 -3.33 19.21 -20.03
CA TRP A 120 -2.67 19.64 -18.79
C TRP A 120 -1.16 19.69 -18.94
N ILE A 121 -0.60 19.05 -19.97
CA ILE A 121 0.76 19.34 -20.45
C ILE A 121 0.63 20.29 -21.64
N GLN A 122 0.84 21.58 -21.40
CA GLN A 122 0.70 22.63 -22.43
C GLN A 122 1.91 22.72 -23.34
N GLU A 123 3.10 22.56 -22.77
CA GLU A 123 4.36 22.70 -23.49
C GLU A 123 5.40 21.74 -22.90
N ILE A 124 6.17 21.11 -23.78
CA ILE A 124 7.35 20.32 -23.40
C ILE A 124 8.53 20.91 -24.15
N SER A 125 9.64 21.23 -23.48
CA SER A 125 10.88 21.61 -24.17
C SER A 125 12.01 20.67 -23.79
N ILE A 126 12.87 20.34 -24.75
CA ILE A 126 14.05 19.47 -24.57
C ILE A 126 15.26 20.18 -25.20
N PRO A 127 16.45 20.18 -24.56
CA PRO A 127 17.61 20.90 -25.07
C PRO A 127 18.13 20.31 -26.39
N HIS A 128 18.62 21.17 -27.30
CA HIS A 128 19.22 20.78 -28.57
C HIS A 128 20.74 20.73 -28.48
N SER A 129 21.35 19.53 -28.60
CA SER A 129 22.80 19.36 -28.42
C SER A 129 23.66 20.06 -29.47
N GLU A 130 23.13 20.41 -30.65
CA GLU A 130 23.89 21.14 -31.68
C GLU A 130 23.91 22.68 -31.49
N PHE A 131 23.07 23.26 -30.60
CA PHE A 131 22.91 24.73 -30.53
C PHE A 131 22.81 25.36 -29.11
N ASP A 132 22.93 24.59 -28.02
CA ASP A 132 22.71 25.06 -26.63
C ASP A 132 21.34 25.77 -26.39
N GLU A 133 20.43 25.76 -27.37
CA GLU A 133 19.10 26.35 -27.31
C GLU A 133 18.02 25.30 -27.00
N TRP A 134 17.02 25.68 -26.22
CA TRP A 134 15.85 24.85 -25.96
C TRP A 134 14.98 24.80 -27.21
N THR A 135 14.69 23.59 -27.70
CA THR A 135 13.64 23.44 -28.71
C THR A 135 12.31 23.23 -28.00
N THR A 136 11.38 24.14 -28.27
CA THR A 136 10.05 24.10 -27.68
C THR A 136 9.11 23.20 -28.48
N TRP A 137 8.46 22.25 -27.80
CA TRP A 137 7.23 21.61 -28.28
C TRP A 137 6.05 22.40 -27.71
N SER A 138 5.72 23.49 -28.40
CA SER A 138 4.57 24.37 -28.11
C SER A 138 3.35 23.88 -28.88
N PRO A 139 2.12 24.25 -28.47
CA PRO A 139 0.94 23.53 -28.93
C PRO A 139 0.68 23.70 -30.44
N LYS A 140 0.97 22.62 -31.19
CA LYS A 140 -0.03 21.89 -31.99
C LYS A 140 -0.32 20.49 -31.41
N VAL A 141 0.13 20.22 -30.18
CA VAL A 141 -0.02 18.96 -29.44
C VAL A 141 -1.21 19.08 -28.49
N LYS A 142 -2.25 18.25 -28.62
CA LYS A 142 -3.22 18.02 -27.53
C LYS A 142 -2.58 17.05 -26.52
N GLY A 143 -1.66 17.53 -25.67
CA GLY A 143 -0.85 16.67 -24.81
C GLY A 143 -1.48 16.41 -23.44
N GLY A 144 -1.41 15.18 -22.94
CA GLY A 144 -1.91 14.82 -21.62
C GLY A 144 -3.43 14.66 -21.56
N GLN A 145 -4.09 14.16 -22.61
CA GLN A 145 -5.53 14.02 -22.55
C GLN A 145 -5.90 12.90 -21.55
N LEU A 146 -6.46 13.29 -20.41
CA LEU A 146 -7.20 12.37 -19.55
C LEU A 146 -8.51 12.01 -20.26
N PHE A 147 -8.85 10.74 -20.28
CA PHE A 147 -10.12 10.29 -20.86
C PHE A 147 -10.72 9.14 -20.05
N ALA A 148 -12.04 9.10 -20.04
CA ALA A 148 -12.82 7.99 -19.54
C ALA A 148 -14.12 7.89 -20.37
N THR A 149 -14.45 6.68 -20.79
CA THR A 149 -15.67 6.34 -21.49
C THR A 149 -16.38 5.26 -20.70
N LEU A 150 -17.67 5.47 -20.46
CA LEU A 150 -18.58 4.50 -19.89
C LEU A 150 -19.37 3.81 -21.01
N GLU A 151 -20.03 2.69 -20.71
CA GLU A 151 -20.98 2.06 -21.65
C GLU A 151 -22.08 3.02 -22.13
N ASP A 152 -22.49 3.97 -21.27
CA ASP A 152 -23.61 4.88 -21.50
C ASP A 152 -23.21 6.33 -21.82
N ALA A 153 -21.93 6.70 -21.66
CA ALA A 153 -21.49 8.09 -21.77
C ALA A 153 -19.99 8.23 -22.05
N GLU A 154 -19.60 9.19 -22.90
CA GLU A 154 -18.25 9.73 -22.91
C GLU A 154 -18.11 10.80 -21.82
N LEU A 155 -16.98 10.80 -21.10
CA LEU A 155 -16.75 11.73 -20.00
C LEU A 155 -15.71 12.80 -20.37
N THR A 156 -15.97 14.02 -19.90
CA THR A 156 -15.08 15.17 -20.04
C THR A 156 -14.44 15.47 -18.68
N PRO A 157 -13.10 15.49 -18.58
CA PRO A 157 -12.44 15.80 -17.32
C PRO A 157 -12.53 17.30 -16.98
N GLN A 158 -12.56 17.62 -15.68
CA GLN A 158 -12.49 18.98 -15.14
C GLN A 158 -11.64 18.96 -13.86
N PHE A 159 -10.63 19.83 -13.73
CA PHE A 159 -9.93 20.02 -12.45
C PHE A 159 -10.79 20.85 -11.48
N ASP A 160 -10.73 20.53 -10.19
CA ASP A 160 -11.43 21.28 -9.13
C ASP A 160 -10.74 22.63 -8.83
N GLY A 161 -9.44 22.74 -9.13
CA GLY A 161 -8.63 23.92 -8.82
C GLY A 161 -7.16 23.75 -9.25
N PRO A 162 -6.29 24.70 -8.85
CA PRO A 162 -4.86 24.63 -9.13
C PRO A 162 -4.20 23.43 -8.43
N PRO A 163 -3.05 22.98 -8.92
CA PRO A 163 -2.37 21.86 -8.29
C PRO A 163 -1.89 22.22 -6.89
N GLU A 164 -2.02 21.28 -5.97
CA GLU A 164 -1.29 21.29 -4.72
C GLU A 164 0.18 20.94 -5.00
N ILE A 165 1.10 21.69 -4.40
CA ILE A 165 2.54 21.39 -4.48
C ILE A 165 2.88 20.51 -3.28
N LEU A 166 3.09 19.21 -3.52
CA LEU A 166 3.42 18.24 -2.48
C LEU A 166 4.90 18.27 -2.10
N ASP A 167 5.78 18.59 -3.05
CA ASP A 167 7.21 18.80 -2.84
C ASP A 167 7.74 19.77 -3.90
N ASN A 168 8.68 20.64 -3.53
CA ASN A 168 9.36 21.49 -4.51
C ASN A 168 10.71 21.94 -3.98
N GLY A 169 11.77 21.33 -4.50
CA GLY A 169 13.13 21.69 -4.18
C GLY A 169 14.06 21.52 -5.38
N PRO A 170 15.39 21.55 -5.17
CA PRO A 170 16.35 21.52 -6.24
C PRO A 170 16.55 20.14 -6.88
N LEU A 171 16.01 19.06 -6.32
CA LEU A 171 16.16 17.70 -6.85
C LEU A 171 14.85 17.11 -7.35
N VAL A 172 13.72 17.41 -6.70
CA VAL A 172 12.41 16.86 -7.00
C VAL A 172 11.36 17.96 -6.90
N SER A 173 10.41 17.95 -7.83
CA SER A 173 9.14 18.68 -7.69
C SER A 173 7.98 17.73 -7.93
N GLU A 174 6.95 17.87 -7.11
CA GLU A 174 5.77 17.03 -7.12
C GLU A 174 4.51 17.86 -6.96
N ILE A 175 3.56 17.66 -7.87
CA ILE A 175 2.28 18.35 -7.90
C ILE A 175 1.12 17.37 -7.93
N PHE A 176 -0.04 17.83 -7.46
CA PHE A 176 -1.22 16.99 -7.28
C PHE A 176 -2.51 17.72 -7.61
N TYR A 177 -3.28 17.15 -8.54
CA TYR A 177 -4.59 17.64 -8.95
C TYR A 177 -5.71 16.74 -8.44
N ARG A 178 -6.86 17.36 -8.19
CA ARG A 178 -8.15 16.70 -8.01
C ARG A 178 -9.12 17.18 -9.09
N GLY A 179 -10.02 16.30 -9.50
CA GLY A 179 -11.01 16.65 -10.50
C GLY A 179 -12.10 15.62 -10.68
N LYS A 180 -12.97 15.90 -11.65
CA LYS A 180 -14.19 15.17 -11.98
C LYS A 180 -14.23 14.79 -13.44
N MET A 181 -14.87 13.68 -13.76
CA MET A 181 -15.21 13.24 -15.10
C MET A 181 -16.72 13.43 -15.28
N LEU A 182 -17.10 14.43 -16.06
CA LEU A 182 -18.48 14.84 -16.27
C LEU A 182 -19.06 14.21 -17.53
N ASP A 183 -20.31 13.78 -17.51
CA ASP A 183 -21.01 13.42 -18.75
C ASP A 183 -21.46 14.67 -19.55
N SER A 184 -22.09 14.45 -20.71
CA SER A 184 -22.60 15.52 -21.58
C SER A 184 -23.67 16.42 -20.95
N LYS A 185 -24.28 15.99 -19.83
CA LYS A 185 -25.25 16.78 -19.05
C LYS A 185 -24.58 17.54 -17.89
N GLY A 186 -23.27 17.40 -17.72
CA GLY A 186 -22.51 18.00 -16.62
C GLY A 186 -22.63 17.24 -15.30
N ILE A 187 -23.08 15.98 -15.31
CA ILE A 187 -23.20 15.16 -14.10
C ILE A 187 -21.84 14.55 -13.77
N ASP A 188 -21.41 14.66 -12.51
CA ASP A 188 -20.24 13.97 -11.97
C ASP A 188 -20.48 12.45 -12.00
N ARG A 189 -19.71 11.75 -12.85
CA ARG A 189 -19.77 10.29 -12.99
C ARG A 189 -18.63 9.58 -12.29
N LEU A 190 -17.45 10.19 -12.26
CA LEU A 190 -16.23 9.69 -11.59
C LEU A 190 -15.41 10.88 -11.10
N ARG A 191 -14.64 10.68 -10.04
CA ARG A 191 -13.56 11.59 -9.64
C ARG A 191 -12.22 11.04 -10.08
N PHE A 192 -11.25 11.94 -10.23
CA PHE A 192 -9.87 11.55 -10.46
C PHE A 192 -8.89 12.33 -9.60
N ARG A 193 -7.76 11.70 -9.30
CA ARG A 193 -6.59 12.34 -8.69
C ARG A 193 -5.39 12.13 -9.62
N LEU A 194 -4.66 13.20 -9.94
CA LEU A 194 -3.51 13.15 -10.84
C LEU A 194 -2.28 13.70 -10.12
N ARG A 195 -1.29 12.84 -9.87
CA ARG A 195 -0.02 13.20 -9.23
C ARG A 195 1.08 13.19 -10.27
N LEU A 196 1.92 14.21 -10.32
CA LEU A 196 3.08 14.27 -11.20
C LEU A 196 4.34 14.52 -10.38
N ARG A 197 5.39 13.73 -10.62
CA ARG A 197 6.72 13.90 -10.05
C ARG A 197 7.76 13.99 -11.17
N ALA A 198 8.58 15.03 -11.10
CA ALA A 198 9.73 15.23 -11.98
C ALA A 198 10.98 15.53 -11.14
N SER A 199 12.14 15.12 -11.66
CA SER A 199 13.40 15.18 -10.92
C SER A 199 14.52 15.77 -11.76
N LYS A 200 15.48 16.40 -11.08
CA LYS A 200 16.65 17.04 -11.69
C LYS A 200 17.42 16.05 -12.57
N ASN A 201 17.91 16.54 -13.70
CA ASN A 201 18.67 15.80 -14.71
C ASN A 201 17.94 14.55 -15.23
N SER A 202 16.60 14.56 -15.22
CA SER A 202 15.77 13.48 -15.76
C SER A 202 14.86 13.98 -16.85
N ALA A 203 14.67 13.16 -17.88
CA ALA A 203 13.62 13.32 -18.88
C ALA A 203 12.41 12.42 -18.62
N ASN A 204 12.40 11.71 -17.48
CA ASN A 204 11.26 10.93 -17.01
C ASN A 204 10.36 11.77 -16.10
N VAL A 205 9.05 11.57 -16.27
CA VAL A 205 8.00 12.09 -15.41
C VAL A 205 7.18 10.92 -14.90
N ARG A 206 7.12 10.72 -13.59
CA ARG A 206 6.25 9.71 -12.99
C ARG A 206 4.88 10.34 -12.73
N VAL A 207 3.82 9.67 -13.18
CA VAL A 207 2.44 10.12 -13.07
C VAL A 207 1.60 9.05 -12.40
N SER A 208 0.87 9.40 -11.34
CA SER A 208 -0.14 8.53 -10.74
C SER A 208 -1.53 9.02 -11.12
N LEU A 209 -2.40 8.11 -11.57
CA LEU A 209 -3.81 8.39 -11.83
C LEU A 209 -4.67 7.48 -10.97
N THR A 210 -5.50 8.09 -10.12
CA THR A 210 -6.57 7.40 -9.39
C THR A 210 -7.90 7.72 -10.05
N LEU A 211 -8.71 6.72 -10.37
CA LEU A 211 -10.13 6.88 -10.70
C LEU A 211 -10.98 6.41 -9.53
N HIS A 212 -12.01 7.18 -9.20
CA HIS A 212 -12.85 6.96 -8.01
C HIS A 212 -14.33 7.11 -8.39
N ASN A 213 -15.17 6.17 -7.98
CA ASN A 213 -16.61 6.34 -8.04
C ASN A 213 -17.12 6.88 -6.67
N PRO A 214 -17.45 8.18 -6.55
CA PRO A 214 -17.81 8.78 -5.25
C PRO A 214 -19.20 8.40 -4.75
N ARG A 215 -20.02 7.75 -5.60
CA ARG A 215 -21.42 7.46 -5.30
C ARG A 215 -21.55 6.39 -4.25
N ASP A 216 -22.68 6.38 -3.57
CA ASP A 216 -23.05 5.24 -2.75
C ASP A 216 -23.32 4.03 -3.65
N GLN A 217 -23.00 2.85 -3.14
CA GLN A 217 -23.48 1.61 -3.71
C GLN A 217 -24.78 1.24 -2.99
N PRO A 218 -25.89 1.06 -3.72
CA PRO A 218 -27.11 0.49 -3.16
C PRO A 218 -26.84 -0.89 -2.55
N ARG A 219 -27.73 -1.33 -1.67
CA ARG A 219 -27.65 -2.63 -1.00
C ARG A 219 -28.94 -3.41 -1.21
N GLU A 220 -28.82 -4.73 -1.30
CA GLU A 220 -29.98 -5.62 -1.19
C GLU A 220 -30.40 -5.79 0.28
N GLU A 221 -31.47 -6.56 0.53
CA GLU A 221 -31.88 -6.90 1.90
C GLU A 221 -30.68 -7.41 2.73
N MET A 222 -30.60 -7.00 4.01
CA MET A 222 -29.53 -7.36 4.96
C MET A 222 -28.13 -6.80 4.65
N GLY A 223 -27.98 -5.91 3.68
CA GLY A 223 -26.80 -5.06 3.58
C GLY A 223 -25.65 -5.59 2.73
N HIS A 224 -25.94 -6.44 1.74
CA HIS A 224 -24.94 -6.98 0.82
C HIS A 224 -24.57 -5.98 -0.28
N PHE A 225 -23.26 -5.85 -0.51
CA PHE A 225 -22.66 -5.04 -1.56
C PHE A 225 -22.12 -5.98 -2.63
N ARG A 226 -22.72 -5.97 -3.82
CA ARG A 226 -22.33 -6.87 -4.91
C ARG A 226 -22.22 -6.15 -6.24
N LEU A 227 -21.47 -6.73 -7.16
CA LEU A 227 -21.47 -6.35 -8.57
C LEU A 227 -22.88 -6.47 -9.16
N GLY A 228 -23.21 -5.55 -10.06
CA GLY A 228 -24.47 -5.45 -10.79
C GLY A 228 -25.55 -4.61 -10.12
N LEU A 229 -25.21 -3.83 -9.09
CA LEU A 229 -26.12 -2.87 -8.47
C LEU A 229 -26.00 -1.49 -9.13
N ASP A 230 -27.00 -0.62 -8.91
CA ASP A 230 -27.00 0.74 -9.48
C ASP A 230 -25.80 1.57 -8.97
N ASN A 231 -25.60 2.75 -9.56
CA ASN A 231 -24.51 3.68 -9.29
C ASN A 231 -23.09 3.20 -9.64
N ALA A 232 -22.90 1.94 -10.07
CA ALA A 232 -21.64 1.50 -10.63
C ALA A 232 -21.30 2.23 -11.94
N ALA A 233 -20.02 2.56 -12.14
CA ALA A 233 -19.52 3.12 -13.38
C ALA A 233 -18.96 1.98 -14.26
N MET A 234 -19.62 1.72 -15.38
CA MET A 234 -19.20 0.69 -16.35
C MET A 234 -18.17 1.27 -17.32
N ILE A 235 -16.89 1.26 -16.95
CA ILE A 235 -15.80 1.88 -17.71
C ILE A 235 -15.40 1.00 -18.90
N SER A 236 -15.67 1.47 -20.11
CA SER A 236 -15.28 0.78 -21.35
C SER A 236 -13.87 1.15 -21.81
N ASP A 237 -13.41 2.38 -21.60
CA ASP A 237 -12.02 2.78 -21.84
C ASP A 237 -11.62 3.92 -20.90
N ALA A 238 -10.47 3.86 -20.24
CA ALA A 238 -9.96 5.00 -19.48
C ALA A 238 -8.44 5.01 -19.37
N GLY A 239 -7.84 6.19 -19.39
CA GLY A 239 -6.39 6.32 -19.34
C GLY A 239 -5.86 7.71 -19.72
N ILE A 240 -4.63 7.72 -20.23
CA ILE A 240 -3.91 8.95 -20.65
C ILE A 240 -3.42 8.79 -22.09
N ARG A 241 -3.63 9.82 -22.91
CA ARG A 241 -3.10 9.91 -24.27
C ARG A 241 -2.13 11.09 -24.41
N LEU A 242 -0.98 10.82 -25.02
CA LEU A 242 0.00 11.81 -25.45
C LEU A 242 0.11 11.81 -26.99
N ASN A 243 0.14 13.00 -27.58
CA ASN A 243 0.42 13.16 -29.00
C ASN A 243 1.92 13.41 -29.20
N VAL A 244 2.50 12.86 -30.27
CA VAL A 244 3.87 13.14 -30.71
C VAL A 244 3.79 14.01 -31.96
N PRO A 245 4.30 15.26 -31.92
CA PRO A 245 4.25 16.16 -33.07
C PRO A 245 5.32 15.87 -34.13
N GLY A 246 5.03 16.31 -35.36
CA GLY A 246 6.03 16.48 -36.42
C GLY A 246 5.72 15.66 -37.66
N GLU A 247 6.26 16.13 -38.78
CA GLU A 247 6.18 15.43 -40.07
C GLU A 247 7.23 14.31 -40.11
N GLY A 248 6.87 13.16 -40.67
CA GLY A 248 7.83 12.10 -40.96
C GLY A 248 7.32 10.70 -40.65
N ILE A 249 8.25 9.73 -40.71
CA ILE A 249 7.92 8.32 -40.47
C ILE A 249 7.98 8.07 -38.97
N TYR A 250 6.83 7.74 -38.39
CA TYR A 250 6.75 7.30 -37.02
C TYR A 250 7.23 5.84 -36.92
N THR A 251 8.00 5.56 -35.87
CA THR A 251 8.42 4.21 -35.51
C THR A 251 7.87 3.90 -34.13
N ALA A 252 7.24 2.74 -34.00
CA ALA A 252 6.69 2.24 -32.76
C ALA A 252 7.57 1.12 -32.19
N PHE A 253 7.57 1.02 -30.87
CA PHE A 253 8.21 -0.06 -30.10
C PHE A 253 7.22 -0.58 -29.04
N LEU A 254 7.13 -1.90 -28.90
CA LEU A 254 6.35 -2.58 -27.87
C LEU A 254 7.25 -3.59 -27.16
N ALA A 255 7.33 -3.48 -25.82
CA ALA A 255 8.22 -4.30 -25.01
C ALA A 255 7.67 -5.71 -24.79
N GLY A 256 8.39 -6.72 -25.27
CA GLY A 256 8.04 -8.12 -25.09
C GLY A 256 8.24 -8.58 -23.65
N GLU A 257 7.79 -9.79 -23.38
CA GLU A 257 8.11 -10.51 -22.14
C GLU A 257 9.62 -10.65 -21.96
N CYS A 258 10.08 -10.73 -20.71
CA CYS A 258 11.49 -10.94 -20.41
C CYS A 258 12.00 -12.23 -21.10
N GLY A 259 13.13 -12.13 -21.82
CA GLY A 259 13.70 -13.24 -22.60
C GLY A 259 13.02 -13.50 -23.95
N LYS A 260 11.94 -12.79 -24.29
CA LYS A 260 11.29 -12.80 -25.60
C LYS A 260 11.69 -11.58 -26.44
N ALA A 261 11.46 -11.67 -27.75
CA ALA A 261 11.79 -10.59 -28.67
C ALA A 261 10.83 -9.40 -28.49
N ASP A 262 11.37 -8.19 -28.56
CA ASP A 262 10.57 -6.96 -28.62
C ASP A 262 10.07 -6.72 -30.05
N PHE A 263 9.04 -5.89 -30.18
CA PHE A 263 8.49 -5.51 -31.47
C PHE A 263 8.82 -4.06 -31.81
N MET A 264 9.33 -3.83 -33.02
CA MET A 264 9.76 -2.51 -33.44
C MET A 264 9.69 -2.36 -34.96
N SER A 265 8.93 -1.38 -35.45
CA SER A 265 8.78 -1.10 -36.89
C SER A 265 8.30 0.33 -37.14
N PRO A 266 8.56 0.90 -38.33
CA PRO A 266 7.71 1.95 -38.86
C PRO A 266 6.23 1.60 -38.75
N ILE A 267 5.42 2.55 -38.31
CA ILE A 267 3.98 2.39 -38.13
C ILE A 267 3.26 3.18 -39.22
N THR A 268 2.27 2.56 -39.87
CA THR A 268 1.45 3.15 -40.94
C THR A 268 -0.01 3.31 -40.52
N GLU A 269 -0.48 2.50 -39.58
CA GLU A 269 -1.85 2.56 -39.06
C GLU A 269 -1.83 2.64 -37.53
N ASN A 270 -1.59 1.50 -36.87
CA ASN A 270 -1.61 1.38 -35.42
C ASN A 270 -0.69 0.26 -34.93
N ALA A 271 -0.41 0.29 -33.62
CA ALA A 271 0.25 -0.77 -32.89
C ALA A 271 -0.37 -0.88 -31.50
N THR A 272 -0.61 -2.10 -31.05
CA THR A 272 -1.27 -2.35 -29.77
C THR A 272 -0.52 -3.42 -29.01
N LEU A 273 -0.27 -3.18 -27.72
CA LEU A 273 0.08 -4.20 -26.73
C LEU A 273 -1.09 -4.30 -25.76
N TYR A 274 -1.75 -5.46 -25.68
CA TYR A 274 -2.87 -5.71 -24.78
C TYR A 274 -2.61 -6.93 -23.90
N GLN A 275 -2.55 -6.71 -22.58
CA GLN A 275 -2.55 -7.78 -21.58
C GLN A 275 -4.00 -8.02 -21.14
N ASP A 276 -4.48 -9.25 -21.33
CA ASP A 276 -5.86 -9.63 -21.07
C ASP A 276 -6.05 -10.34 -19.72
N SER A 277 -5.08 -11.15 -19.31
CA SER A 277 -5.12 -11.93 -18.08
C SER A 277 -3.77 -11.95 -17.35
N SER A 278 -3.67 -12.61 -16.20
CA SER A 278 -2.42 -12.69 -15.44
C SER A 278 -1.29 -13.37 -16.20
N GLY A 279 -1.60 -14.27 -17.14
CA GLY A 279 -0.60 -15.09 -17.83
C GLY A 279 -0.10 -16.30 -17.02
N THR A 280 -0.57 -16.48 -15.78
CA THR A 280 -0.26 -17.64 -14.93
C THR A 280 -0.99 -18.90 -15.41
N GLU A 281 -0.74 -20.05 -14.78
CA GLU A 281 -1.48 -21.28 -15.09
C GLU A 281 -2.97 -21.17 -14.74
N ASN A 282 -3.31 -20.35 -13.74
CA ASN A 282 -4.66 -20.15 -13.24
C ASN A 282 -5.34 -18.89 -13.81
N TRP A 283 -4.80 -18.25 -14.84
CA TRP A 283 -5.31 -16.98 -15.42
C TRP A 283 -6.84 -16.87 -15.66
N CYS A 284 -7.51 -18.01 -15.86
CA CYS A 284 -8.95 -18.12 -16.06
C CYS A 284 -9.63 -18.53 -14.73
N HIS A 285 -9.35 -17.82 -13.65
CA HIS A 285 -9.82 -18.14 -12.30
C HIS A 285 -11.14 -17.43 -11.96
N ARG A 286 -11.98 -18.08 -11.14
CA ARG A 286 -13.29 -17.57 -10.70
C ARG A 286 -13.23 -16.33 -9.80
N THR A 287 -12.05 -15.92 -9.34
CA THR A 287 -11.85 -14.64 -8.63
C THR A 287 -12.19 -13.43 -9.49
N HIS A 288 -12.20 -13.59 -10.82
CA HIS A 288 -12.44 -12.49 -11.77
C HIS A 288 -13.88 -12.36 -12.27
N ILE A 289 -14.83 -13.12 -11.73
CA ILE A 289 -16.22 -13.10 -12.22
C ILE A 289 -16.82 -11.69 -12.17
N ASN A 290 -17.56 -11.33 -13.22
CA ASN A 290 -18.29 -10.06 -13.29
C ASN A 290 -19.72 -10.18 -12.72
N ARG A 291 -20.48 -9.07 -12.75
CA ARG A 291 -21.90 -9.01 -12.35
C ARG A 291 -22.82 -10.06 -12.97
N ASP A 292 -22.44 -10.60 -14.14
CA ASP A 292 -23.22 -11.54 -14.94
C ASP A 292 -22.72 -13.00 -14.78
N TRP A 293 -21.85 -13.26 -13.80
CA TRP A 293 -21.21 -14.58 -13.55
C TRP A 293 -20.35 -15.06 -14.72
N GLN A 294 -19.73 -14.13 -15.43
CA GLN A 294 -18.87 -14.42 -16.58
C GLN A 294 -17.43 -14.05 -16.27
N LEU A 295 -16.50 -14.88 -16.74
CA LEU A 295 -15.08 -14.58 -16.72
C LEU A 295 -14.77 -13.56 -17.83
N PRO A 296 -14.17 -12.39 -17.51
CA PRO A 296 -13.91 -11.36 -18.50
C PRO A 296 -12.70 -11.68 -19.39
N GLN A 297 -11.77 -12.51 -18.92
CA GLN A 297 -10.58 -12.88 -19.68
C GLN A 297 -10.93 -13.74 -20.91
N GLN A 298 -10.30 -13.41 -22.02
CA GLN A 298 -10.46 -14.05 -23.33
C GLN A 298 -9.31 -15.00 -23.66
N PHE A 299 -8.09 -14.73 -23.18
CA PHE A 299 -6.90 -15.56 -23.44
C PHE A 299 -5.83 -15.42 -22.36
N ARG A 300 -4.92 -16.40 -22.29
CA ARG A 300 -3.77 -16.37 -21.37
C ARG A 300 -2.74 -15.32 -21.80
N GLY A 301 -2.46 -14.37 -20.92
CA GLY A 301 -1.37 -13.40 -21.06
C GLY A 301 -1.70 -12.20 -21.94
N TYR A 302 -0.83 -11.89 -22.91
CA TYR A 302 -0.92 -10.70 -23.77
C TYR A 302 -0.83 -11.00 -25.25
N LYS A 303 -1.33 -10.06 -26.06
CA LYS A 303 -1.12 -9.99 -27.50
C LYS A 303 -0.52 -8.65 -27.90
N MET A 304 0.32 -8.65 -28.92
CA MET A 304 0.77 -7.44 -29.61
C MET A 304 0.39 -7.49 -31.08
N SER A 305 -0.03 -6.38 -31.67
CA SER A 305 -0.25 -6.25 -33.10
C SER A 305 0.34 -4.94 -33.62
N MET A 306 0.69 -4.89 -34.90
CA MET A 306 1.23 -3.70 -35.55
C MET A 306 0.87 -3.71 -37.05
N ASN A 307 0.30 -2.62 -37.57
CA ASN A 307 -0.10 -2.45 -38.98
C ASN A 307 -0.94 -3.63 -39.53
N GLY A 308 -1.87 -4.16 -38.73
CA GLY A 308 -2.71 -5.31 -39.09
C GLY A 308 -1.97 -6.64 -39.26
N GLN A 309 -0.66 -6.71 -38.94
CA GLN A 309 0.15 -7.92 -38.98
C GLN A 309 -0.10 -8.81 -37.74
N PRO A 310 0.13 -10.14 -37.86
CA PRO A 310 -0.27 -11.14 -36.87
C PRO A 310 0.22 -10.87 -35.45
N SER A 311 -0.55 -11.41 -34.49
CA SER A 311 -0.35 -11.19 -33.06
C SER A 311 0.88 -11.92 -32.51
N TYR A 312 1.78 -11.20 -31.84
CA TYR A 312 2.74 -11.83 -30.93
C TYR A 312 2.04 -12.14 -29.62
N GLU A 313 2.30 -13.31 -29.02
CA GLU A 313 1.63 -13.74 -27.80
C GLU A 313 2.65 -14.18 -26.73
N GLY A 314 2.35 -13.90 -25.47
CA GLY A 314 3.16 -14.32 -24.34
C GLY A 314 2.38 -14.23 -23.04
N ASN A 315 3.05 -14.50 -21.92
CA ASN A 315 2.39 -14.55 -20.62
C ASN A 315 2.42 -13.19 -19.93
N HIS A 316 3.60 -12.58 -19.77
CA HIS A 316 3.77 -11.33 -19.01
C HIS A 316 4.42 -10.26 -19.89
N ALA A 317 3.63 -9.31 -20.39
CA ALA A 317 4.15 -8.23 -21.23
C ALA A 317 5.18 -7.37 -20.48
N GLY A 318 6.13 -6.76 -21.21
CA GLY A 318 7.14 -5.86 -20.64
C GLY A 318 6.55 -4.56 -20.07
N GLY A 319 5.28 -4.25 -20.35
CA GLY A 319 4.53 -3.16 -19.71
C GLY A 319 4.89 -1.75 -20.17
N TRP A 320 5.63 -1.60 -21.27
CA TRP A 320 5.93 -0.31 -21.88
C TRP A 320 6.00 -0.36 -23.41
N GLY A 321 5.90 0.82 -24.02
CA GLY A 321 6.03 1.03 -25.45
C GLY A 321 6.52 2.44 -25.74
N ALA A 322 6.94 2.70 -26.97
CA ALA A 322 7.42 3.99 -27.39
C ALA A 322 7.02 4.33 -28.83
N VAL A 323 6.86 5.62 -29.11
CA VAL A 323 6.63 6.14 -30.46
C VAL A 323 7.39 7.43 -30.67
N GLY A 324 7.89 7.62 -31.89
CA GLY A 324 8.71 8.76 -32.25
C GLY A 324 8.97 8.84 -33.74
N ASN A 325 9.35 10.02 -34.21
CA ASN A 325 9.81 10.29 -35.57
C ASN A 325 11.34 10.52 -35.55
N GLN A 326 11.91 10.96 -36.67
CA GLN A 326 13.36 11.19 -36.79
C GLN A 326 13.92 12.29 -35.87
N HIS A 327 13.06 13.07 -35.20
CA HIS A 327 13.46 14.16 -34.31
C HIS A 327 13.21 13.84 -32.86
N ILE A 328 12.04 13.28 -32.54
CA ILE A 328 11.53 13.22 -31.17
C ILE A 328 10.73 11.96 -30.90
N GLY A 329 10.60 11.59 -29.62
CA GLY A 329 9.67 10.54 -29.22
C GLY A 329 9.37 10.50 -27.73
N ILE A 330 8.43 9.63 -27.40
CA ILE A 330 7.91 9.39 -26.05
C ILE A 330 7.87 7.89 -25.81
N ALA A 331 8.34 7.45 -24.64
CA ALA A 331 8.08 6.12 -24.11
C ALA A 331 7.10 6.21 -22.93
N ILE A 332 6.12 5.32 -22.90
CA ILE A 332 5.15 5.17 -21.81
C ILE A 332 5.29 3.77 -21.23
N GLY A 333 5.43 3.66 -19.92
CA GLY A 333 5.33 2.39 -19.20
C GLY A 333 4.41 2.49 -18.00
N VAL A 334 3.78 1.38 -17.62
CA VAL A 334 2.90 1.30 -16.44
C VAL A 334 3.50 0.31 -15.45
N GLU A 335 3.66 0.73 -14.20
CA GLU A 335 4.14 -0.15 -13.14
C GLU A 335 3.15 -1.30 -12.94
N LYS A 336 3.68 -2.51 -12.72
CA LYS A 336 2.87 -3.72 -12.48
C LYS A 336 1.79 -3.94 -13.54
N PHE A 337 2.12 -3.68 -14.82
CA PHE A 337 1.21 -3.73 -15.98
C PHE A 337 0.45 -5.05 -16.09
N TRP A 338 1.17 -6.19 -16.08
CA TRP A 338 0.51 -7.49 -16.21
C TRP A 338 -0.15 -7.94 -14.90
N GLN A 339 0.43 -7.58 -13.75
CA GLN A 339 -0.16 -7.90 -12.46
C GLN A 339 -1.50 -7.19 -12.23
N ASN A 340 -1.69 -5.99 -12.80
CA ASN A 340 -2.93 -5.23 -12.72
C ASN A 340 -3.78 -5.34 -14.00
N PHE A 341 -3.69 -6.45 -14.74
CA PHE A 341 -4.45 -6.64 -15.97
C PHE A 341 -5.98 -6.41 -15.75
N PRO A 342 -6.74 -6.14 -16.82
CA PRO A 342 -6.28 -5.91 -18.17
C PRO A 342 -5.67 -4.52 -18.34
N LYS A 343 -4.74 -4.38 -19.28
CA LYS A 343 -4.07 -3.12 -19.62
C LYS A 343 -3.70 -3.08 -21.10
N ALA A 344 -3.76 -1.91 -21.72
CA ALA A 344 -3.33 -1.71 -23.11
C ALA A 344 -2.41 -0.51 -23.31
N LEU A 345 -1.46 -0.65 -24.23
CA LEU A 345 -0.73 0.47 -24.84
C LEU A 345 -1.08 0.50 -26.32
N ARG A 346 -1.59 1.64 -26.79
CA ARG A 346 -1.96 1.86 -28.20
C ARG A 346 -1.11 2.97 -28.77
N ILE A 347 -0.61 2.76 -29.98
CA ILE A 347 0.11 3.75 -30.75
C ILE A 347 -0.65 3.91 -32.07
N ASP A 348 -1.00 5.14 -32.41
CA ASP A 348 -1.77 5.45 -33.61
C ASP A 348 -1.08 6.53 -34.42
N THR A 349 -1.10 6.39 -35.75
CA THR A 349 -0.76 7.48 -36.67
C THR A 349 -2.01 7.92 -37.41
N MET A 350 -2.52 9.11 -37.08
CA MET A 350 -3.75 9.64 -37.68
C MET A 350 -3.52 10.12 -39.12
N ASN A 351 -2.30 10.56 -39.44
CA ASN A 351 -1.82 10.99 -40.75
C ASN A 351 -0.26 11.07 -40.74
N GLN A 352 0.36 11.57 -41.82
CA GLN A 352 1.82 11.72 -41.94
C GLN A 352 2.45 12.70 -40.92
N ASP A 353 1.62 13.47 -40.20
CA ASP A 353 2.06 14.59 -39.38
C ASP A 353 1.68 14.45 -37.88
N GLN A 354 1.03 13.35 -37.49
CA GLN A 354 0.55 13.16 -36.12
C GLN A 354 0.58 11.69 -35.67
N GLY A 355 1.50 11.39 -34.76
CA GLY A 355 1.51 10.16 -33.97
C GLY A 355 0.90 10.38 -32.58
N SER A 356 0.44 9.31 -31.94
CA SER A 356 0.02 9.32 -30.54
C SER A 356 0.36 8.01 -29.85
N ILE A 357 0.49 8.07 -28.53
CA ILE A 357 0.61 6.90 -27.66
C ILE A 357 -0.36 7.05 -26.49
N THR A 358 -1.13 6.00 -26.25
CA THR A 358 -2.20 5.92 -25.26
C THR A 358 -1.89 4.78 -24.31
N CYS A 359 -1.93 5.03 -23.01
CA CYS A 359 -2.01 3.98 -22.01
C CYS A 359 -3.44 3.87 -21.49
N SER A 360 -4.11 2.77 -21.81
CA SER A 360 -5.44 2.46 -21.29
C SER A 360 -5.30 1.57 -20.05
N LEU A 361 -5.72 2.14 -18.92
CA LEU A 361 -5.72 1.50 -17.62
C LEU A 361 -6.94 0.58 -17.44
N PHE A 362 -8.04 0.88 -18.13
CA PHE A 362 -9.24 0.07 -18.23
C PHE A 362 -9.56 -0.09 -19.72
N PRO A 363 -8.90 -1.00 -20.45
CA PRO A 363 -8.89 -1.02 -21.92
C PRO A 363 -10.18 -1.53 -22.58
N ASN A 364 -10.58 -0.93 -23.71
CA ASN A 364 -11.73 -1.38 -24.49
C ASN A 364 -11.50 -2.68 -25.29
N GLU A 365 -10.26 -3.18 -25.35
CA GLU A 365 -9.96 -4.51 -25.87
C GLU A 365 -10.54 -5.62 -24.99
N SER A 366 -10.80 -5.31 -23.71
CA SER A 366 -11.46 -6.24 -22.80
C SER A 366 -12.88 -6.56 -23.24
N ARG A 367 -13.28 -7.82 -23.03
CA ARG A 367 -14.58 -8.33 -23.47
C ARG A 367 -15.78 -7.57 -22.88
N TYR A 368 -15.63 -7.06 -21.66
CA TYR A 368 -16.67 -6.36 -20.91
C TYR A 368 -16.11 -5.07 -20.35
N ALA A 369 -17.00 -4.10 -20.10
CA ALA A 369 -16.65 -2.91 -19.34
C ALA A 369 -16.28 -3.26 -17.89
N HIS A 370 -15.41 -2.43 -17.32
CA HIS A 370 -14.90 -2.56 -15.97
C HIS A 370 -15.85 -1.88 -15.00
N GLU A 371 -16.44 -2.66 -14.12
CA GLU A 371 -17.42 -2.16 -13.17
C GLU A 371 -16.72 -1.57 -11.94
N LEU A 372 -16.56 -0.25 -11.90
CA LEU A 372 -16.09 0.46 -10.70
C LEU A 372 -17.31 0.77 -9.82
N VAL A 373 -17.53 0.00 -8.76
CA VAL A 373 -18.73 0.12 -7.91
C VAL A 373 -18.67 1.37 -7.04
N GLY A 374 -19.82 1.80 -6.49
CA GLY A 374 -19.90 2.97 -5.62
C GLY A 374 -18.89 2.89 -4.46
N GLY A 375 -18.17 3.98 -4.20
CA GLY A 375 -17.12 4.08 -3.20
C GLY A 375 -15.81 3.35 -3.52
N GLU A 376 -15.69 2.63 -4.65
CA GLU A 376 -14.42 2.00 -5.06
C GLU A 376 -13.52 3.00 -5.78
N GLN A 377 -12.20 2.87 -5.61
CA GLN A 377 -11.22 3.61 -6.40
C GLN A 377 -10.09 2.70 -6.88
N LYS A 378 -9.32 3.14 -7.88
CA LYS A 378 -8.09 2.45 -8.28
C LYS A 378 -7.02 3.40 -8.72
N THR A 379 -5.82 3.21 -8.16
CA THR A 379 -4.61 3.96 -8.46
C THR A 379 -3.67 3.15 -9.36
N HIS A 380 -3.10 3.82 -10.36
CA HIS A 380 -2.06 3.28 -11.25
C HIS A 380 -0.90 4.27 -11.39
N HIS A 381 0.33 3.75 -11.51
CA HIS A 381 1.56 4.54 -11.69
C HIS A 381 2.12 4.35 -13.10
N ILE A 382 2.44 5.46 -13.76
CA ILE A 382 2.83 5.55 -15.16
C ILE A 382 4.13 6.35 -15.26
N HIS A 383 5.02 5.93 -16.15
CA HIS A 383 6.26 6.62 -16.48
C HIS A 383 6.18 7.19 -17.90
N PHE A 384 6.43 8.49 -18.04
CA PHE A 384 6.59 9.17 -19.31
C PHE A 384 8.04 9.59 -19.49
N LEU A 385 8.73 8.96 -20.44
CA LEU A 385 10.11 9.29 -20.80
C LEU A 385 10.14 10.00 -22.15
N PHE A 386 10.62 11.24 -22.15
CA PHE A 386 10.75 12.07 -23.35
C PHE A 386 12.18 12.01 -23.89
N PHE A 387 12.37 11.90 -25.21
CA PHE A 387 13.71 11.85 -25.81
C PHE A 387 13.75 12.47 -27.21
N ARG A 388 14.97 12.77 -27.67
CA ARG A 388 15.27 13.17 -29.04
C ARG A 388 15.91 12.03 -29.82
N ALA A 389 15.57 11.95 -31.10
CA ALA A 389 16.18 11.03 -32.07
C ALA A 389 17.29 11.69 -32.90
N ASP A 390 17.25 13.00 -33.08
CA ASP A 390 18.26 13.75 -33.84
C ASP A 390 19.40 14.35 -32.97
N GLY A 391 19.41 14.07 -31.67
CA GLY A 391 20.37 14.60 -30.68
C GLY A 391 20.98 13.53 -29.77
N GLN A 392 21.60 13.94 -28.66
CA GLN A 392 22.11 12.99 -27.66
C GLN A 392 20.96 12.18 -27.04
N VAL A 393 21.09 10.85 -27.12
CA VAL A 393 20.16 9.89 -26.54
C VAL A 393 20.61 9.64 -25.10
N ILE A 394 19.90 10.22 -24.13
CA ILE A 394 19.97 9.92 -22.69
C ILE A 394 21.41 9.83 -22.14
N ASN A 395 21.94 10.94 -21.62
CA ASN A 395 23.17 11.01 -20.80
C ASN A 395 24.40 10.25 -21.35
N GLN A 396 24.47 9.91 -22.64
CA GLN A 396 25.66 9.35 -23.27
C GLN A 396 26.45 10.46 -23.95
N SER A 397 27.75 10.52 -23.64
CA SER A 397 28.69 11.56 -24.08
C SER A 397 29.00 11.56 -25.59
N GLU A 398 28.47 10.60 -26.37
CA GLU A 398 28.67 10.54 -27.82
C GLU A 398 27.38 10.91 -28.56
N SER A 399 27.39 12.09 -29.17
CA SER A 399 26.38 12.54 -30.12
C SER A 399 26.47 11.72 -31.42
N LYS A 400 25.72 10.62 -31.52
CA LYS A 400 25.45 9.99 -32.81
C LYS A 400 23.98 10.19 -33.14
N LYS A 401 23.70 10.80 -34.30
CA LYS A 401 22.35 10.82 -34.88
C LYS A 401 21.88 9.37 -34.98
N ALA A 402 20.86 9.02 -34.22
CA ALA A 402 20.38 7.65 -34.08
C ALA A 402 18.91 7.62 -34.50
N THR A 403 18.56 6.76 -35.45
CA THR A 403 17.14 6.57 -35.79
C THR A 403 16.39 6.07 -34.55
N PRO A 404 15.07 6.29 -34.42
CA PRO A 404 14.28 5.72 -33.32
C PRO A 404 14.50 4.21 -33.15
N LEU A 405 14.72 3.49 -34.25
CA LEU A 405 15.07 2.06 -34.27
C LEU A 405 16.34 1.72 -33.48
N ALA A 406 17.34 2.62 -33.45
CA ALA A 406 18.55 2.42 -32.68
C ALA A 406 18.39 2.83 -31.21
N ILE A 407 17.42 3.69 -30.90
CA ILE A 407 17.20 4.26 -29.56
C ILE A 407 16.41 3.32 -28.66
N TYR A 408 15.33 2.74 -29.15
CA TYR A 408 14.43 1.95 -28.31
C TYR A 408 15.09 0.78 -27.58
N PRO A 409 16.01 0.01 -28.19
CA PRO A 409 16.74 -1.02 -27.46
C PRO A 409 17.58 -0.48 -26.30
N LEU A 410 18.08 0.77 -26.40
CA LEU A 410 18.83 1.45 -25.34
C LEU A 410 17.92 1.91 -24.20
N LEU A 411 16.64 2.19 -24.49
CA LEU A 411 15.65 2.57 -23.48
C LEU A 411 15.23 1.39 -22.61
N LYS A 412 15.29 0.17 -23.13
CA LYS A 412 14.71 -1.03 -22.49
C LYS A 412 15.15 -1.21 -21.05
N GLU A 413 16.45 -1.20 -20.82
CA GLU A 413 17.02 -1.37 -19.49
C GLU A 413 16.61 -0.24 -18.55
N HIS A 414 16.57 1.00 -19.02
CA HIS A 414 16.15 2.15 -18.22
C HIS A 414 14.65 2.08 -17.88
N MET A 415 13.78 1.77 -18.85
CA MET A 415 12.35 1.58 -18.63
C MET A 415 12.09 0.41 -17.67
N HIS A 416 12.81 -0.71 -17.80
CA HIS A 416 12.70 -1.82 -16.86
C HIS A 416 13.05 -1.42 -15.43
N ARG A 417 14.05 -0.55 -15.21
CA ARG A 417 14.35 0.00 -13.89
C ARG A 417 13.24 0.89 -13.36
N LEU A 418 12.79 1.84 -14.18
CA LEU A 418 11.70 2.76 -13.80
C LEU A 418 10.45 2.00 -13.34
N LEU A 419 10.05 0.98 -14.09
CA LEU A 419 8.87 0.15 -13.79
C LEU A 419 9.01 -0.77 -12.58
N ASN A 420 10.21 -0.93 -12.03
CA ASN A 420 10.52 -1.78 -10.90
C ASN A 420 11.33 -1.01 -9.84
N THR A 421 11.07 0.29 -9.69
CA THR A 421 11.80 1.13 -8.73
C THR A 421 11.54 0.62 -7.31
N GLU A 422 12.60 0.20 -6.60
CA GLU A 422 12.52 -0.30 -5.23
C GLU A 422 12.39 0.86 -4.21
N ILE A 423 11.61 0.63 -3.15
CA ILE A 423 11.61 1.50 -1.97
C ILE A 423 12.86 1.17 -1.15
N THR A 424 13.72 2.17 -0.93
CA THR A 424 14.89 1.99 -0.06
C THR A 424 14.46 2.08 1.40
N LEU A 425 14.87 1.12 2.21
CA LEU A 425 14.56 1.05 3.64
C LEU A 425 15.74 1.56 4.49
N PRO A 426 15.47 2.26 5.60
CA PRO A 426 16.49 2.51 6.63
C PRO A 426 16.89 1.20 7.32
N HIS A 427 18.13 1.11 7.82
CA HIS A 427 18.55 -0.06 8.62
C HIS A 427 17.72 -0.20 9.90
N ALA A 428 17.41 -1.43 10.28
CA ALA A 428 16.50 -1.77 11.37
C ALA A 428 16.84 -1.06 12.71
N GLU A 429 18.13 -0.97 13.05
CA GLU A 429 18.62 -0.34 14.27
C GLU A 429 18.14 1.10 14.42
N GLN A 430 18.05 1.84 13.31
CA GLN A 430 17.66 3.25 13.34
C GLN A 430 16.17 3.43 13.50
N VAL A 431 15.38 2.60 12.84
CA VAL A 431 13.92 2.61 13.00
C VAL A 431 13.56 2.35 14.45
N ILE A 432 14.24 1.37 15.07
CA ILE A 432 14.03 1.01 16.47
C ILE A 432 14.55 2.11 17.40
N ALA A 433 15.76 2.64 17.17
CA ALA A 433 16.33 3.70 18.00
C ALA A 433 15.57 5.05 17.89
N ALA A 434 14.96 5.32 16.73
CA ALA A 434 14.11 6.49 16.54
C ALA A 434 12.76 6.38 17.28
N ASP A 435 12.41 5.17 17.75
CA ASP A 435 11.23 4.92 18.57
C ASP A 435 9.93 5.35 17.86
N VAL A 436 9.87 5.21 16.53
CA VAL A 436 8.76 5.73 15.69
C VAL A 436 7.66 4.70 15.40
N ILE A 437 7.89 3.43 15.71
CA ILE A 437 6.97 2.29 15.53
C ILE A 437 6.80 1.57 16.87
N GLN A 438 5.96 0.52 16.89
CA GLN A 438 5.92 -0.42 18.02
C GLN A 438 7.33 -0.94 18.35
N GLU A 439 7.65 -1.01 19.64
CA GLU A 439 8.94 -1.49 20.10
C GLU A 439 9.23 -2.92 19.62
N THR A 440 10.41 -3.15 19.02
CA THR A 440 10.82 -4.46 18.49
C THR A 440 12.35 -4.62 18.47
N GLN A 441 12.85 -5.78 18.02
CA GLN A 441 14.28 -6.04 17.75
C GLN A 441 14.54 -6.18 16.25
N PRO A 442 15.78 -5.90 15.76
CA PRO A 442 16.19 -6.29 14.42
C PRO A 442 16.06 -7.80 14.22
N TYR A 443 15.93 -8.24 12.96
CA TYR A 443 15.98 -9.66 12.62
C TYR A 443 17.24 -10.30 13.17
N ASN A 444 17.11 -11.38 13.94
CA ASN A 444 18.26 -12.10 14.47
C ASN A 444 17.95 -13.59 14.66
N LYS A 445 18.24 -14.38 13.63
CA LYS A 445 17.98 -15.82 13.62
C LYS A 445 18.83 -16.60 14.62
N GLN A 446 20.01 -16.11 15.00
CA GLN A 446 20.81 -16.76 16.04
C GLN A 446 20.20 -16.60 17.43
N LYS A 447 19.62 -15.44 17.73
CA LYS A 447 19.04 -15.11 19.03
C LYS A 447 17.58 -15.53 19.17
N PHE A 448 16.81 -15.49 18.09
CA PHE A 448 15.37 -15.75 18.09
C PHE A 448 14.94 -16.80 17.06
N PRO A 449 15.60 -17.97 16.99
CA PRO A 449 15.40 -18.92 15.90
C PRO A 449 13.95 -19.36 15.72
N GLU A 450 13.18 -19.55 16.80
CA GLU A 450 11.80 -20.03 16.67
C GLU A 450 10.87 -18.96 16.09
N TYR A 451 11.02 -17.71 16.53
CA TYR A 451 10.24 -16.59 16.02
C TYR A 451 10.60 -16.29 14.56
N GLU A 452 11.90 -16.22 14.24
CA GLU A 452 12.32 -15.89 12.87
C GLU A 452 11.93 -17.00 11.90
N ASN A 453 11.91 -18.27 12.31
CA ASN A 453 11.39 -19.35 11.47
C ASN A 453 9.87 -19.28 11.30
N ALA A 454 9.13 -18.85 12.31
CA ALA A 454 7.68 -18.68 12.24
C ALA A 454 7.29 -17.52 11.30
N VAL A 455 8.11 -16.46 11.24
CA VAL A 455 7.93 -15.35 10.30
C VAL A 455 8.41 -15.70 8.89
N ALA A 456 9.56 -16.38 8.77
CA ALA A 456 10.15 -16.72 7.47
C ALA A 456 9.26 -17.67 6.63
N CYS A 457 8.29 -18.34 7.22
CA CYS A 457 7.46 -19.34 6.54
C CYS A 457 6.70 -18.82 5.31
N ALA A 458 6.41 -17.51 5.24
CA ALA A 458 5.73 -16.94 4.08
C ALA A 458 6.57 -16.93 2.81
N PHE A 459 7.90 -17.00 2.91
CA PHE A 459 8.79 -16.87 1.74
C PHE A 459 9.90 -17.93 1.70
N GLU A 460 10.15 -18.64 2.80
CA GLU A 460 11.23 -19.62 2.93
C GLU A 460 10.75 -21.07 3.14
N ASP A 461 9.44 -21.34 3.16
CA ASP A 461 8.95 -22.73 3.12
C ASP A 461 9.20 -23.30 1.71
N PRO A 462 9.97 -24.41 1.59
CA PRO A 462 10.29 -25.00 0.29
C PRO A 462 9.09 -25.62 -0.45
N ASN A 463 7.95 -25.82 0.21
CA ASN A 463 6.77 -26.45 -0.38
C ASN A 463 5.74 -25.44 -0.87
N PHE A 464 5.61 -24.29 -0.19
CA PHE A 464 4.56 -23.33 -0.46
C PHE A 464 4.86 -21.98 0.19
N THR A 465 4.81 -20.92 -0.60
CA THR A 465 5.00 -19.54 -0.16
C THR A 465 3.73 -18.71 -0.34
N LEU A 466 3.73 -17.51 0.22
CA LEU A 466 2.68 -16.53 0.04
C LEU A 466 2.52 -16.11 -1.44
N PHE A 467 3.60 -16.13 -2.23
CA PHE A 467 3.51 -15.88 -3.67
C PHE A 467 2.98 -17.08 -4.45
N ASP A 468 3.27 -18.31 -4.02
CA ASP A 468 2.61 -19.50 -4.58
C ASP A 468 1.09 -19.47 -4.31
N LEU A 469 0.66 -18.92 -3.16
CA LEU A 469 -0.75 -18.70 -2.88
C LEU A 469 -1.40 -17.73 -3.85
N ARG A 470 -0.74 -16.60 -4.13
CA ARG A 470 -1.19 -15.61 -5.12
C ARG A 470 -1.36 -16.26 -6.49
N ASP A 471 -0.39 -17.06 -6.91
CA ASP A 471 -0.45 -17.80 -8.19
C ASP A 471 -1.56 -18.87 -8.20
N LYS A 472 -1.78 -19.57 -7.07
CA LYS A 472 -2.84 -20.58 -6.92
C LYS A 472 -4.24 -19.97 -7.13
N TRP A 473 -4.49 -18.80 -6.56
CA TRP A 473 -5.81 -18.16 -6.58
C TRP A 473 -5.96 -17.10 -7.68
N ASP A 474 -4.88 -16.82 -8.40
CA ASP A 474 -4.78 -15.77 -9.40
C ASP A 474 -5.18 -14.40 -8.83
N ASP A 475 -4.66 -14.08 -7.63
CA ASP A 475 -4.84 -12.80 -6.92
C ASP A 475 -4.03 -11.67 -7.61
N TYR A 476 -4.33 -11.51 -8.89
CA TYR A 476 -3.86 -10.54 -9.84
C TYR A 476 -5.07 -9.82 -10.43
N GLY A 477 -4.83 -8.85 -11.29
CA GLY A 477 -5.87 -8.04 -11.93
C GLY A 477 -6.13 -6.75 -11.18
N TRP A 478 -6.71 -5.79 -11.87
CA TRP A 478 -6.87 -4.41 -11.38
C TRP A 478 -7.62 -4.33 -10.06
N ARG A 479 -8.56 -5.25 -9.78
CA ARG A 479 -9.30 -5.26 -8.53
C ARG A 479 -8.60 -6.08 -7.43
N ASN A 480 -7.95 -7.20 -7.76
CA ASN A 480 -7.52 -8.16 -6.74
C ASN A 480 -6.04 -8.05 -6.36
N PHE A 481 -5.18 -7.50 -7.23
CA PHE A 481 -3.74 -7.45 -6.97
C PHE A 481 -3.41 -6.65 -5.71
N GLY A 482 -2.73 -7.32 -4.77
CA GLY A 482 -2.33 -6.78 -3.48
C GLY A 482 -3.03 -7.45 -2.29
N ASP A 483 -4.21 -8.04 -2.49
CA ASP A 483 -4.80 -8.96 -1.50
C ASP A 483 -4.23 -10.37 -1.64
N PHE A 484 -4.62 -11.23 -0.70
CA PHE A 484 -4.34 -12.66 -0.71
C PHE A 484 -5.60 -13.44 -0.33
N ASN A 485 -5.66 -14.70 -0.74
CA ASN A 485 -6.72 -15.60 -0.29
C ASN A 485 -6.64 -15.86 1.24
N ALA A 486 -7.79 -15.85 1.91
CA ALA A 486 -7.96 -16.36 3.27
C ALA A 486 -8.04 -17.89 3.26
N ASP A 487 -6.90 -18.52 2.97
CA ASP A 487 -6.74 -19.97 2.80
C ASP A 487 -6.88 -20.81 4.08
N SER A 488 -7.25 -20.19 5.22
CA SER A 488 -7.80 -20.92 6.37
C SER A 488 -9.21 -21.44 6.11
N GLU A 489 -9.96 -20.79 5.22
CA GLU A 489 -11.36 -21.13 4.97
C GLU A 489 -11.49 -22.49 4.31
N ILE A 490 -12.22 -23.42 4.95
CA ILE A 490 -12.42 -24.81 4.52
C ILE A 490 -11.07 -25.46 4.11
N ASN A 491 -10.01 -25.24 4.91
CA ASN A 491 -8.65 -25.75 4.63
C ASN A 491 -8.12 -25.37 3.23
N GLY A 492 -8.39 -24.15 2.78
CA GLY A 492 -7.89 -23.59 1.53
C GLY A 492 -8.51 -24.20 0.27
N GLN A 493 -9.75 -24.69 0.39
CA GLN A 493 -10.52 -25.30 -0.69
C GLN A 493 -11.42 -24.31 -1.44
N ILE A 494 -11.74 -23.17 -0.82
CA ILE A 494 -12.65 -22.17 -1.38
C ILE A 494 -11.97 -20.83 -1.65
N LEU A 495 -12.49 -20.10 -2.62
CA LEU A 495 -12.10 -18.70 -2.84
C LEU A 495 -12.64 -17.86 -1.68
N SER A 496 -11.76 -17.13 -1.00
CA SER A 496 -12.11 -16.21 0.08
C SER A 496 -11.11 -15.07 0.08
N HIS A 497 -11.57 -13.83 -0.08
CA HIS A 497 -10.70 -12.66 -0.03
C HIS A 497 -10.35 -12.37 1.43
N HIS A 498 -9.05 -12.21 1.72
CA HIS A 498 -8.57 -11.91 3.07
C HIS A 498 -8.83 -10.45 3.45
N ASN A 499 -8.97 -9.55 2.46
CA ASN A 499 -9.11 -8.10 2.66
C ASN A 499 -8.11 -7.55 3.69
N ASN A 500 -6.89 -8.10 3.66
CA ASN A 500 -5.81 -7.73 4.57
C ASN A 500 -6.23 -7.68 6.06
N GLU A 501 -7.05 -8.65 6.51
CA GLU A 501 -7.59 -8.74 7.88
C GLU A 501 -6.49 -8.56 8.96
N TYR A 502 -6.83 -7.91 10.08
CA TYR A 502 -5.93 -7.65 11.23
C TYR A 502 -4.65 -6.89 10.87
N ASP A 503 -4.78 -5.89 10.00
CA ASP A 503 -3.68 -5.08 9.48
C ASP A 503 -2.53 -5.95 8.92
N PHE A 504 -2.85 -6.82 7.97
CA PHE A 504 -1.85 -7.71 7.37
C PHE A 504 -0.69 -6.92 6.75
N SER A 505 -1.02 -5.77 6.15
CA SER A 505 -0.04 -4.85 5.55
C SER A 505 0.96 -4.31 6.58
N ARG A 506 0.50 -3.90 7.77
CA ARG A 506 1.37 -3.48 8.88
C ARG A 506 2.33 -4.59 9.29
N GLY A 507 1.84 -5.81 9.49
CA GLY A 507 2.67 -6.94 9.89
C GLY A 507 3.81 -7.19 8.90
N LEU A 508 3.49 -7.21 7.61
CA LEU A 508 4.47 -7.36 6.52
C LEU A 508 5.50 -6.22 6.51
N LEU A 509 5.06 -4.96 6.57
CA LEU A 509 5.95 -3.80 6.53
C LEU A 509 6.84 -3.69 7.77
N MET A 510 6.33 -4.07 8.94
CA MET A 510 7.12 -4.18 10.17
C MET A 510 8.25 -5.20 10.03
N GLN A 511 7.99 -6.37 9.42
CA GLN A 511 9.04 -7.36 9.17
C GLN A 511 10.04 -6.86 8.10
N ALA A 512 9.60 -6.14 7.08
CA ALA A 512 10.50 -5.51 6.10
C ALA A 512 11.51 -4.59 6.79
N LEU A 513 11.05 -3.72 7.70
CA LEU A 513 11.92 -2.82 8.46
C LEU A 513 12.86 -3.56 9.41
N ARG A 514 12.42 -4.64 10.05
CA ARG A 514 13.28 -5.46 10.92
C ARG A 514 14.36 -6.22 10.17
N TYR A 515 14.07 -6.68 8.96
CA TYR A 515 15.00 -7.43 8.12
C TYR A 515 16.03 -6.53 7.43
N SER A 516 15.73 -5.24 7.22
CA SER A 516 16.62 -4.31 6.52
C SER A 516 17.97 -4.15 7.23
N GLY A 517 19.06 -4.31 6.48
CA GLY A 517 20.44 -4.31 6.99
C GLY A 517 20.93 -5.66 7.52
N HIS A 518 20.05 -6.66 7.64
CA HIS A 518 20.40 -8.01 8.13
C HIS A 518 20.09 -9.11 7.11
N ASN A 519 18.97 -8.99 6.39
CA ASN A 519 18.55 -9.88 5.32
C ASN A 519 17.72 -9.08 4.29
N ASP A 520 18.43 -8.32 3.45
CA ASP A 520 17.78 -7.40 2.50
C ASP A 520 16.93 -8.10 1.44
N HIS A 521 17.23 -9.36 1.11
CA HIS A 521 16.37 -10.12 0.20
C HIS A 521 15.02 -10.43 0.85
N GLY A 522 15.02 -10.92 2.10
CA GLY A 522 13.80 -11.11 2.87
C GLY A 522 13.05 -9.79 3.07
N ALA A 523 13.77 -8.71 3.39
CA ALA A 523 13.18 -7.38 3.55
C ALA A 523 12.40 -6.94 2.30
N GLN A 524 12.94 -7.18 1.10
CA GLN A 524 12.25 -6.85 -0.16
C GLN A 524 11.00 -7.70 -0.41
N ASN A 525 11.01 -9.01 -0.08
CA ASN A 525 9.81 -9.86 -0.20
C ASN A 525 8.68 -9.37 0.71
N PHE A 526 9.02 -9.04 1.98
CA PHE A 526 8.06 -8.45 2.92
C PHE A 526 7.57 -7.07 2.45
N LEU A 527 8.46 -6.24 1.92
CA LEU A 527 8.13 -4.91 1.42
C LEU A 527 7.20 -4.98 0.21
N GLU A 528 7.46 -5.86 -0.76
CA GLU A 528 6.59 -6.03 -1.93
C GLU A 528 5.19 -6.51 -1.51
N ALA A 529 5.12 -7.54 -0.65
CA ALA A 529 3.82 -8.03 -0.16
C ALA A 529 3.07 -6.96 0.65
N GLY A 530 3.75 -6.31 1.60
CA GLY A 530 3.13 -5.34 2.52
C GLY A 530 2.74 -4.04 1.84
N PHE A 531 3.56 -3.54 0.91
CA PHE A 531 3.27 -2.30 0.19
C PHE A 531 2.03 -2.46 -0.69
N TYR A 532 1.95 -3.55 -1.47
CA TYR A 532 0.78 -3.77 -2.34
C TYR A 532 -0.48 -4.12 -1.55
N ALA A 533 -0.37 -4.81 -0.41
CA ALA A 533 -1.47 -5.00 0.52
C ALA A 533 -2.04 -3.66 1.02
N ALA A 534 -1.16 -2.74 1.46
CA ALA A 534 -1.60 -1.41 1.89
C ALA A 534 -2.26 -0.60 0.76
N THR A 535 -1.72 -0.65 -0.46
CA THR A 535 -2.32 0.06 -1.61
C THR A 535 -3.65 -0.55 -2.05
N HIS A 536 -3.79 -1.88 -1.98
CA HIS A 536 -5.03 -2.58 -2.29
C HIS A 536 -6.10 -2.17 -1.29
N GLN A 537 -5.79 -2.21 0.01
CA GLN A 537 -6.71 -1.80 1.05
C GLN A 537 -7.19 -0.34 0.89
N ALA A 538 -6.28 0.56 0.53
CA ALA A 538 -6.58 1.97 0.28
C ALA A 538 -7.34 2.26 -1.02
N ASP A 539 -7.37 1.34 -1.97
CA ASP A 539 -8.08 1.50 -3.25
C ASP A 539 -9.44 0.76 -3.24
N ILE A 540 -9.44 -0.49 -2.79
CA ILE A 540 -10.51 -1.47 -3.04
C ILE A 540 -11.32 -1.78 -1.77
N ASP A 541 -10.65 -1.99 -0.64
CA ASP A 541 -11.31 -2.48 0.58
C ASP A 541 -12.03 -1.38 1.37
N ILE A 542 -11.76 -0.09 1.12
CA ILE A 542 -12.43 1.02 1.78
C ILE A 542 -13.60 1.54 0.93
N TYR A 543 -14.72 1.79 1.60
CA TYR A 543 -15.91 2.37 1.00
C TYR A 543 -15.81 3.91 0.95
N HIS A 544 -15.08 4.42 -0.04
CA HIS A 544 -14.79 5.85 -0.21
C HIS A 544 -16.01 6.65 -0.68
N THR A 545 -17.00 6.85 0.18
CA THR A 545 -18.16 7.69 -0.14
C THR A 545 -18.61 8.49 1.07
N THR A 546 -19.32 9.57 0.79
CA THR A 546 -20.07 10.38 1.77
C THR A 546 -21.54 10.46 1.38
N GLU A 547 -21.94 9.80 0.29
CA GLU A 547 -23.27 9.87 -0.28
C GLU A 547 -24.22 8.83 0.32
N ASP A 548 -23.69 7.81 0.99
CA ASP A 548 -24.50 6.80 1.66
C ASP A 548 -25.17 7.42 2.90
N LYS A 549 -26.50 7.40 2.90
CA LYS A 549 -27.32 8.02 3.95
C LYS A 549 -27.82 7.04 5.00
N HIS A 550 -27.52 5.75 4.84
CA HIS A 550 -27.99 4.74 5.77
C HIS A 550 -27.40 4.94 7.17
N ASP A 551 -28.27 4.95 8.17
CA ASP A 551 -27.95 5.18 9.58
C ASP A 551 -26.98 6.35 9.80
N ASP A 552 -27.25 7.47 9.12
CA ASP A 552 -26.45 8.70 9.16
C ASP A 552 -25.03 8.54 8.59
N GLY A 553 -24.84 7.62 7.64
CA GLY A 553 -23.56 7.39 6.97
C GLY A 553 -22.62 6.46 7.74
N ILE A 554 -23.16 5.50 8.48
CA ILE A 554 -22.42 4.59 9.37
C ILE A 554 -21.36 3.72 8.67
N TYR A 555 -21.40 3.64 7.34
CA TYR A 555 -20.46 2.88 6.51
C TYR A 555 -19.48 3.75 5.72
N ASN A 556 -19.70 5.07 5.65
CA ASN A 556 -18.89 6.00 4.86
C ASN A 556 -17.44 6.02 5.34
N GLY A 557 -16.51 5.64 4.46
CA GLY A 557 -15.08 5.55 4.79
C GLY A 557 -14.67 4.28 5.53
N GLY A 558 -15.57 3.30 5.66
CA GLY A 558 -15.29 2.06 6.36
C GLY A 558 -14.63 1.00 5.49
N LYS A 559 -13.80 0.15 6.10
CA LYS A 559 -13.20 -1.03 5.46
C LYS A 559 -14.17 -2.22 5.43
N PHE A 560 -14.33 -2.86 4.29
CA PHE A 560 -15.06 -4.12 4.15
C PHE A 560 -14.26 -5.28 4.76
N THR A 561 -14.93 -6.16 5.50
CA THR A 561 -14.26 -7.35 6.05
C THR A 561 -14.01 -8.39 4.95
N HIS A 562 -13.13 -9.36 5.26
CA HIS A 562 -12.90 -10.55 4.46
C HIS A 562 -14.21 -11.27 4.04
N THR A 563 -14.13 -12.12 3.01
CA THR A 563 -15.26 -12.96 2.57
C THR A 563 -15.84 -13.75 3.76
N ALA A 564 -17.17 -13.77 3.89
CA ALA A 564 -17.84 -14.45 4.99
C ALA A 564 -17.44 -15.94 5.08
N HIS A 565 -17.36 -16.45 6.31
CA HIS A 565 -16.83 -17.78 6.57
C HIS A 565 -17.60 -18.89 5.84
N ALA A 566 -16.85 -19.90 5.40
CA ALA A 566 -17.36 -21.11 4.76
C ALA A 566 -18.12 -20.91 3.42
N ILE A 567 -18.07 -19.72 2.81
CA ILE A 567 -18.67 -19.46 1.49
C ILE A 567 -17.72 -18.71 0.55
N GLU A 568 -18.01 -18.77 -0.74
CA GLU A 568 -17.29 -17.98 -1.75
C GLU A 568 -17.95 -16.61 -1.96
N PRO A 569 -17.16 -15.58 -2.33
CA PRO A 569 -17.67 -14.20 -2.43
C PRO A 569 -18.68 -14.01 -3.57
N GLY A 570 -18.59 -14.81 -4.64
CA GLY A 570 -19.43 -14.62 -5.82
C GLY A 570 -19.29 -13.21 -6.39
N ARG A 571 -20.41 -12.54 -6.69
CA ARG A 571 -20.40 -11.13 -7.10
C ARG A 571 -20.14 -10.15 -5.95
N GLY A 572 -20.04 -10.61 -4.70
CA GLY A 572 -19.59 -9.77 -3.59
C GLY A 572 -18.15 -9.30 -3.77
N GLY A 573 -17.30 -10.10 -4.43
CA GLY A 573 -15.86 -9.83 -4.57
C GLY A 573 -15.23 -9.47 -3.22
N HIS A 574 -14.50 -8.36 -3.17
CA HIS A 574 -13.88 -7.80 -1.95
C HIS A 574 -14.88 -7.16 -0.96
N ARG A 575 -16.20 -7.32 -1.15
CA ARG A 575 -17.24 -6.76 -0.28
C ARG A 575 -18.08 -7.86 0.38
N GLN A 576 -17.37 -8.88 0.86
CA GLN A 576 -17.87 -10.07 1.55
C GLN A 576 -18.54 -11.14 0.68
N SER A 577 -19.85 -11.03 0.41
CA SER A 577 -20.66 -12.13 -0.12
C SER A 577 -21.69 -11.70 -1.18
N ASP A 578 -22.16 -12.67 -1.97
CA ASP A 578 -23.03 -12.41 -3.12
C ASP A 578 -24.44 -11.96 -2.74
N SER A 579 -25.08 -12.61 -1.77
CA SER A 579 -26.48 -12.36 -1.41
C SER A 579 -26.84 -13.00 -0.08
N HIS A 580 -28.02 -12.67 0.44
CA HIS A 580 -28.58 -13.23 1.68
C HIS A 580 -28.80 -14.75 1.66
N LEU A 581 -28.75 -15.42 0.49
CA LEU A 581 -28.80 -16.88 0.39
C LEU A 581 -27.43 -17.53 0.63
N PHE A 582 -26.36 -16.74 0.50
CA PHE A 582 -24.96 -17.11 0.70
C PHE A 582 -24.37 -16.14 1.73
N TYR A 583 -24.80 -16.26 2.99
CA TYR A 583 -24.36 -15.39 4.08
C TYR A 583 -23.26 -16.01 4.96
N GLY A 584 -22.98 -17.32 4.78
CA GLY A 584 -21.94 -18.03 5.50
C GLY A 584 -22.16 -18.07 7.01
N ASP A 585 -21.07 -18.24 7.77
CA ASP A 585 -21.12 -18.35 9.23
C ASP A 585 -20.72 -17.04 9.95
N LEU A 586 -20.69 -15.91 9.23
CA LEU A 586 -20.35 -14.61 9.80
C LEU A 586 -21.59 -13.94 10.41
N ASP A 587 -21.90 -14.27 11.66
CA ASP A 587 -23.05 -13.76 12.41
C ASP A 587 -22.60 -12.95 13.64
N TRP A 588 -22.99 -11.67 13.69
CA TRP A 588 -22.70 -10.79 14.82
C TRP A 588 -23.92 -10.64 15.72
N PRO A 589 -23.75 -10.32 17.02
CA PRO A 589 -24.88 -10.05 17.91
C PRO A 589 -25.81 -8.91 17.45
N TRP A 590 -25.37 -8.07 16.51
CA TRP A 590 -26.13 -6.96 15.92
C TRP A 590 -26.58 -7.23 14.46
N GLY A 591 -26.38 -8.44 13.94
CA GLY A 591 -26.89 -8.88 12.65
C GLY A 591 -25.89 -9.71 11.83
N LEU A 592 -26.40 -10.29 10.74
CA LEU A 592 -25.57 -10.98 9.75
C LEU A 592 -24.53 -10.00 9.16
N GLY A 593 -23.28 -10.46 9.04
CA GLY A 593 -22.22 -9.68 8.43
C GLY A 593 -22.54 -9.28 6.98
N GLY A 594 -22.08 -8.10 6.54
CA GLY A 594 -22.29 -7.67 5.14
C GLY A 594 -21.53 -6.41 4.71
N GLY A 595 -21.36 -5.46 5.63
CA GLY A 595 -20.81 -4.14 5.33
C GLY A 595 -19.53 -3.80 6.10
N PRO A 596 -19.05 -2.56 5.95
CA PRO A 596 -17.92 -2.08 6.73
C PRO A 596 -18.13 -2.21 8.25
N GLU A 597 -17.26 -2.96 8.91
CA GLU A 597 -17.47 -3.42 10.28
C GLU A 597 -16.27 -3.04 11.17
N SER A 598 -16.54 -2.34 12.27
CA SER A 598 -15.52 -1.73 13.13
C SER A 598 -14.57 -2.74 13.80
N GLY A 599 -15.01 -3.98 14.00
CA GLY A 599 -14.21 -5.09 14.48
C GLY A 599 -13.11 -5.56 13.53
N HIS A 600 -13.04 -5.09 12.29
CA HIS A 600 -11.93 -5.35 11.35
C HIS A 600 -11.37 -4.07 10.74
N PHE A 601 -11.52 -2.93 11.40
CA PHE A 601 -10.87 -1.69 11.00
C PHE A 601 -9.40 -1.70 11.41
N ASP A 602 -8.55 -1.34 10.45
CA ASP A 602 -7.11 -1.19 10.65
C ASP A 602 -6.56 -0.15 9.66
N ASN A 603 -5.62 0.68 10.11
CA ASN A 603 -5.10 1.79 9.32
C ASN A 603 -3.60 2.09 9.49
N GLU A 604 -2.90 1.33 10.34
CA GLU A 604 -1.49 1.59 10.65
C GLU A 604 -0.60 1.13 9.50
N GLY A 605 -0.93 0.02 8.83
CA GLY A 605 -0.19 -0.45 7.66
C GLY A 605 -0.23 0.51 6.47
N MET A 606 -1.40 1.10 6.18
CA MET A 606 -1.53 2.20 5.20
C MET A 606 -0.70 3.42 5.61
N MET A 607 -0.74 3.81 6.89
CA MET A 607 0.04 4.94 7.39
C MET A 607 1.55 4.68 7.33
N LEU A 608 2.00 3.47 7.64
CA LEU A 608 3.40 3.06 7.52
C LEU A 608 3.85 3.07 6.06
N ALA A 609 3.05 2.53 5.14
CA ALA A 609 3.30 2.62 3.72
C ALA A 609 3.40 4.08 3.23
N TYR A 610 2.53 4.97 3.74
CA TYR A 610 2.61 6.41 3.48
C TYR A 610 3.95 7.00 3.96
N TYR A 611 4.45 6.67 5.15
CA TYR A 611 5.76 7.16 5.57
C TYR A 611 6.88 6.69 4.65
N LEU A 612 6.82 5.44 4.16
CA LEU A 612 7.85 4.83 3.32
C LEU A 612 7.88 5.36 1.88
N CYS A 613 6.73 5.73 1.30
CA CYS A 613 6.65 6.16 -0.11
C CYS A 613 6.16 7.59 -0.32
N GLY A 614 5.51 8.17 0.69
CA GLY A 614 4.93 9.50 0.66
C GLY A 614 3.73 9.65 -0.28
N ASP A 615 2.94 8.59 -0.50
CA ASP A 615 1.74 8.63 -1.35
C ASP A 615 0.50 9.17 -0.62
N PRO A 616 -0.06 10.32 -1.04
CA PRO A 616 -1.19 10.93 -0.34
C PRO A 616 -2.45 10.06 -0.30
N ILE A 617 -2.64 9.10 -1.22
CA ILE A 617 -3.82 8.22 -1.20
C ILE A 617 -3.83 7.35 0.07
N LEU A 618 -2.66 6.83 0.45
CA LEU A 618 -2.50 6.01 1.67
C LEU A 618 -2.77 6.83 2.94
N LEU A 619 -2.34 8.10 2.97
CA LEU A 619 -2.65 9.02 4.06
C LEU A 619 -4.15 9.34 4.11
N GLU A 620 -4.74 9.72 2.97
CA GLU A 620 -6.18 10.04 2.86
C GLU A 620 -7.04 8.87 3.35
N ALA A 621 -6.80 7.65 2.85
CA ALA A 621 -7.56 6.46 3.22
C ALA A 621 -7.41 6.07 4.70
N SER A 622 -6.19 6.18 5.25
CA SER A 622 -5.94 5.89 6.68
C SER A 622 -6.67 6.86 7.62
N ILE A 623 -6.72 8.15 7.26
CA ILE A 623 -7.43 9.18 8.02
C ILE A 623 -8.95 9.07 7.83
N GLU A 624 -9.42 8.77 6.62
CA GLU A 624 -10.85 8.56 6.33
C GLU A 624 -11.46 7.47 7.21
N LEU A 625 -10.77 6.34 7.38
CA LEU A 625 -11.21 5.27 8.27
C LEU A 625 -11.26 5.71 9.75
N ALA A 626 -10.27 6.49 10.20
CA ALA A 626 -10.24 7.02 11.56
C ALA A 626 -11.33 8.07 11.81
N ASP A 627 -11.69 8.87 10.80
CA ASP A 627 -12.80 9.81 10.86
C ASP A 627 -14.14 9.08 11.02
N LEU A 628 -14.33 7.94 10.35
CA LEU A 628 -15.50 7.09 10.59
C LEU A 628 -15.51 6.53 12.01
N VAL A 629 -14.38 6.03 12.51
CA VAL A 629 -14.29 5.54 13.91
C VAL A 629 -14.66 6.64 14.89
N HIS A 630 -14.08 7.84 14.73
CA HIS A 630 -14.42 9.00 15.54
C HIS A 630 -15.94 9.28 15.49
N PHE A 631 -16.53 9.34 14.29
CA PHE A 631 -17.97 9.54 14.15
C PHE A 631 -18.79 8.49 14.91
N LYS A 632 -18.44 7.20 14.76
CA LYS A 632 -19.15 6.09 15.42
C LYS A 632 -19.06 6.18 16.94
N VAL A 633 -17.87 6.45 17.48
CA VAL A 633 -17.64 6.56 18.93
C VAL A 633 -18.38 7.75 19.53
N ILE A 634 -18.26 8.94 18.93
CA ILE A 634 -18.88 10.16 19.48
C ILE A 634 -20.42 10.11 19.46
N ASN A 635 -21.00 9.46 18.46
CA ASN A 635 -22.45 9.37 18.32
C ASN A 635 -23.06 8.10 18.92
N ASP A 636 -22.23 7.25 19.56
CA ASP A 636 -22.65 5.95 20.11
C ASP A 636 -23.37 5.07 19.05
N LYS A 637 -22.84 5.09 17.82
CA LYS A 637 -23.39 4.39 16.65
C LYS A 637 -22.56 3.16 16.37
N PHE A 638 -23.24 2.08 15.99
CA PHE A 638 -22.65 0.74 15.88
C PHE A 638 -22.06 0.28 17.23
N PRO A 639 -21.87 -1.02 17.49
CA PRO A 639 -21.24 -1.46 18.72
C PRO A 639 -19.76 -1.04 18.81
N SER A 640 -19.51 0.19 19.22
CA SER A 640 -18.19 0.84 19.17
C SER A 640 -17.31 0.49 20.37
N HIS A 641 -17.93 0.08 21.48
CA HIS A 641 -17.28 -0.19 22.77
C HIS A 641 -17.88 -1.40 23.50
N ASP A 642 -18.84 -2.10 22.90
CA ASP A 642 -19.53 -3.23 23.53
C ASP A 642 -18.74 -4.55 23.41
N TYR A 643 -17.71 -4.57 22.57
CA TYR A 643 -16.91 -5.76 22.26
C TYR A 643 -15.43 -5.44 22.27
N ASP A 644 -14.64 -6.29 22.93
CA ASP A 644 -13.18 -6.13 23.09
C ASP A 644 -12.47 -5.87 21.74
N ARG A 645 -12.73 -6.70 20.73
CA ARG A 645 -12.10 -6.57 19.40
C ARG A 645 -12.39 -5.22 18.76
N THR A 646 -13.67 -4.84 18.73
CA THR A 646 -14.10 -3.58 18.10
C THR A 646 -13.50 -2.38 18.81
N THR A 647 -13.50 -2.41 20.15
CA THR A 647 -12.89 -1.34 20.95
C THR A 647 -11.39 -1.23 20.70
N GLY A 648 -10.68 -2.35 20.71
CA GLY A 648 -9.22 -2.39 20.48
C GLY A 648 -8.82 -1.83 19.12
N ASN A 649 -9.55 -2.21 18.07
CA ASN A 649 -9.32 -1.72 16.72
C ASN A 649 -9.67 -0.24 16.57
N ASN A 650 -10.81 0.20 17.10
CA ASN A 650 -11.20 1.61 17.13
C ASN A 650 -10.14 2.48 17.83
N ILE A 651 -9.67 2.05 19.01
CA ILE A 651 -8.59 2.76 19.72
C ILE A 651 -7.35 2.82 18.82
N SER A 652 -6.91 1.71 18.24
CA SER A 652 -5.72 1.67 17.38
C SER A 652 -5.84 2.62 16.17
N CYS A 653 -6.99 2.63 15.49
CA CYS A 653 -7.25 3.54 14.38
C CYS A 653 -7.16 5.01 14.79
N CYS A 654 -7.76 5.37 15.93
CA CYS A 654 -7.70 6.72 16.47
C CYS A 654 -6.31 7.11 16.97
N VAL A 655 -5.53 6.19 17.58
CA VAL A 655 -4.14 6.46 17.97
C VAL A 655 -3.30 6.81 16.75
N THR A 656 -3.38 6.01 15.68
CA THR A 656 -2.64 6.26 14.43
C THR A 656 -2.95 7.65 13.86
N ALA A 657 -4.23 8.02 13.80
CA ALA A 657 -4.64 9.34 13.31
C ALA A 657 -4.25 10.48 14.27
N TRP A 658 -4.35 10.26 15.59
CA TRP A 658 -3.93 11.22 16.61
C TRP A 658 -2.43 11.51 16.52
N VAL A 659 -1.57 10.51 16.38
CA VAL A 659 -0.12 10.76 16.30
C VAL A 659 0.27 11.41 14.97
N GLN A 660 -0.46 11.12 13.88
CA GLN A 660 -0.19 11.76 12.59
C GLN A 660 -0.62 13.24 12.55
N THR A 661 -1.74 13.57 13.20
CA THR A 661 -2.37 14.91 13.07
C THR A 661 -2.24 15.78 14.32
N TRP A 662 -2.03 15.16 15.48
CA TRP A 662 -2.17 15.73 16.82
C TRP A 662 -3.53 16.40 17.07
N ASP A 663 -4.58 15.96 16.37
CA ASP A 663 -5.95 16.44 16.55
C ASP A 663 -6.61 15.73 17.74
N ASP A 664 -6.95 16.49 18.78
CA ASP A 664 -7.54 16.00 20.02
C ASP A 664 -8.93 15.37 19.83
N LYS A 665 -9.59 15.52 18.66
CA LYS A 665 -10.84 14.80 18.38
C LYS A 665 -10.65 13.27 18.48
N TYR A 666 -9.52 12.77 18.00
CA TYR A 666 -9.20 11.33 18.07
C TYR A 666 -8.87 10.91 19.50
N LEU A 667 -8.12 11.74 20.24
CA LEU A 667 -7.85 11.51 21.66
C LEU A 667 -9.15 11.47 22.49
N ASN A 668 -10.12 12.33 22.18
CA ASN A 668 -11.43 12.32 22.80
C ASN A 668 -12.19 11.02 22.54
N ALA A 669 -12.19 10.52 21.29
CA ALA A 669 -12.79 9.23 20.97
C ALA A 669 -12.12 8.07 21.74
N ILE A 670 -10.78 8.05 21.82
CA ILE A 670 -10.03 7.05 22.58
C ILE A 670 -10.45 7.07 24.06
N ASN A 671 -10.50 8.25 24.68
CA ASN A 671 -10.88 8.38 26.09
C ASN A 671 -12.32 7.88 26.35
N ILE A 672 -13.27 8.19 25.46
CA ILE A 672 -14.63 7.67 25.56
C ILE A 672 -14.64 6.14 25.50
N SER A 673 -13.89 5.53 24.58
CA SER A 673 -13.78 4.08 24.50
C SER A 673 -13.17 3.48 25.78
N VAL A 674 -12.08 4.06 26.30
CA VAL A 674 -11.42 3.61 27.54
C VAL A 674 -12.35 3.69 28.75
N ASP A 675 -13.11 4.78 28.88
CA ASP A 675 -14.03 5.00 30.01
C ASP A 675 -15.25 4.05 29.95
N LYS A 676 -15.71 3.71 28.76
CA LYS A 676 -16.82 2.76 28.57
C LYS A 676 -16.42 1.30 28.81
N THR A 677 -15.14 0.97 28.71
CA THR A 677 -14.62 -0.40 28.91
C THR A 677 -13.88 -0.60 30.23
N THR A 678 -14.08 0.31 31.21
CA THR A 678 -13.60 0.07 32.58
C THR A 678 -14.27 -1.17 33.19
N PRO A 679 -13.59 -1.90 34.09
CA PRO A 679 -14.14 -3.09 34.75
C PRO A 679 -15.56 -2.89 35.34
N ASP A 680 -15.83 -1.71 35.90
CA ASP A 680 -17.12 -1.36 36.51
C ASP A 680 -18.28 -1.23 35.50
N HIS A 681 -17.99 -0.97 34.23
CA HIS A 681 -18.98 -0.72 33.17
C HIS A 681 -19.21 -1.93 32.26
N TYR A 682 -18.18 -2.75 32.05
CA TYR A 682 -18.20 -3.82 31.05
C TYR A 682 -18.86 -5.12 31.56
N VAL A 683 -18.99 -5.29 32.87
CA VAL A 683 -19.31 -6.58 33.49
C VAL A 683 -20.68 -6.53 34.17
N LYS A 684 -21.76 -6.51 33.38
CA LYS A 684 -23.12 -6.44 33.94
C LYS A 684 -23.62 -7.78 34.52
N ASP A 685 -23.03 -8.91 34.12
CA ASP A 685 -23.61 -10.24 34.37
C ASP A 685 -22.63 -11.31 34.90
N GLN A 686 -21.39 -10.97 35.28
CA GLN A 686 -20.44 -11.93 35.89
C GLN A 686 -20.19 -11.60 37.36
N THR A 687 -20.08 -12.64 38.19
CA THR A 687 -19.78 -12.48 39.63
C THR A 687 -18.26 -12.48 39.82
N PRO A 688 -17.65 -11.40 40.35
CA PRO A 688 -16.25 -11.38 40.72
C PRO A 688 -15.91 -12.42 41.78
N ASP A 689 -14.69 -12.93 41.73
CA ASP A 689 -14.17 -13.80 42.78
C ASP A 689 -13.68 -13.00 44.00
N ILE A 690 -13.01 -13.69 44.93
CA ILE A 690 -12.56 -13.07 46.19
C ILE A 690 -11.53 -11.94 45.99
N ASP A 691 -10.81 -11.95 44.87
CA ASP A 691 -9.82 -10.93 44.53
C ASP A 691 -10.41 -9.88 43.57
N GLY A 692 -11.72 -9.94 43.31
CA GLY A 692 -12.42 -9.03 42.41
C GLY A 692 -12.21 -9.33 40.92
N LEU A 693 -11.62 -10.47 40.59
CA LEU A 693 -11.34 -10.88 39.21
C LEU A 693 -12.49 -11.71 38.64
N ILE A 694 -12.60 -11.74 37.32
CA ILE A 694 -13.69 -12.40 36.60
C ILE A 694 -13.16 -13.22 35.42
N PRO A 695 -13.90 -14.24 34.96
CA PRO A 695 -13.53 -15.02 33.80
C PRO A 695 -13.78 -14.22 32.51
N ILE A 696 -12.87 -13.28 32.22
CA ILE A 696 -12.74 -12.59 30.92
C ILE A 696 -11.45 -13.03 30.20
N GLY A 697 -11.50 -13.16 28.87
CA GLY A 697 -10.33 -13.55 28.09
C GLY A 697 -10.62 -14.03 26.69
N GLY A 698 -9.68 -14.79 26.13
CA GLY A 698 -9.68 -15.24 24.74
C GLY A 698 -8.92 -14.30 23.81
N ILE A 699 -8.94 -14.59 22.51
CA ILE A 699 -8.21 -13.82 21.49
C ILE A 699 -8.62 -12.34 21.44
N LEU A 700 -9.91 -12.04 21.59
CA LEU A 700 -10.46 -10.69 21.43
C LEU A 700 -9.96 -9.76 22.54
N ALA A 701 -9.79 -10.27 23.76
CA ALA A 701 -9.18 -9.54 24.87
C ALA A 701 -7.71 -9.18 24.56
N GLY A 702 -6.97 -10.05 23.88
CA GLY A 702 -5.62 -9.75 23.39
C GLY A 702 -5.60 -8.59 22.38
N VAL A 703 -6.55 -8.56 21.44
CA VAL A 703 -6.71 -7.45 20.48
C VAL A 703 -7.01 -6.13 21.21
N TYR A 704 -7.94 -6.15 22.18
CA TYR A 704 -8.26 -5.00 23.02
C TYR A 704 -7.04 -4.47 23.79
N LEU A 705 -6.32 -5.38 24.47
CA LEU A 705 -5.12 -5.04 25.21
C LEU A 705 -4.06 -4.40 24.31
N LYS A 706 -3.85 -4.89 23.08
CA LYS A 706 -2.92 -4.27 22.14
C LYS A 706 -3.30 -2.83 21.79
N GLY A 707 -4.59 -2.57 21.53
CA GLY A 707 -5.06 -1.22 21.28
C GLY A 707 -4.81 -0.27 22.44
N LEU A 708 -5.12 -0.71 23.68
CA LEU A 708 -4.82 0.05 24.89
C LEU A 708 -3.32 0.27 25.10
N LEU A 709 -2.50 -0.76 24.92
CA LEU A 709 -1.06 -0.68 25.09
C LEU A 709 -0.42 0.28 24.09
N TYR A 710 -0.89 0.26 22.84
CA TYR A 710 -0.46 1.22 21.82
C TYR A 710 -0.83 2.65 22.25
N PHE A 711 -2.06 2.88 22.72
CA PHE A 711 -2.47 4.17 23.26
C PHE A 711 -1.61 4.61 24.45
N ILE A 712 -1.43 3.76 25.46
CA ILE A 712 -0.62 4.05 26.66
C ILE A 712 0.79 4.48 26.26
N HIS A 713 1.38 3.75 25.31
CA HIS A 713 2.73 4.01 24.83
C HIS A 713 2.85 5.36 24.12
N GLU A 714 1.98 5.63 23.14
CA GLU A 714 1.98 6.90 22.41
C GLU A 714 1.58 8.08 23.30
N PHE A 715 0.64 7.90 24.22
CA PHE A 715 0.24 8.92 25.18
C PHE A 715 1.40 9.29 26.10
N LYS A 716 2.12 8.29 26.62
CA LYS A 716 3.31 8.51 27.45
C LYS A 716 4.40 9.25 26.69
N ARG A 717 4.68 8.86 25.44
CA ARG A 717 5.63 9.56 24.57
C ARG A 717 5.23 11.03 24.35
N ALA A 718 3.96 11.26 24.03
CA ALA A 718 3.45 12.59 23.68
C ALA A 718 3.34 13.56 24.87
N THR A 719 3.02 13.06 26.07
CA THR A 719 2.67 13.91 27.22
C THR A 719 3.65 13.80 28.39
N ASN A 720 4.47 12.74 28.42
CA ASN A 720 5.25 12.30 29.58
C ASN A 720 4.39 11.91 30.81
N GLU A 721 3.06 11.83 30.65
CA GLU A 721 2.10 11.42 31.69
C GLU A 721 1.68 9.96 31.51
N ASP A 722 1.21 9.35 32.60
CA ASP A 722 0.69 7.98 32.58
C ASP A 722 -0.81 8.01 32.25
N ALA A 723 -1.24 7.27 31.23
CA ALA A 723 -2.65 7.05 30.90
C ALA A 723 -3.32 6.14 31.94
N SER A 724 -3.56 6.70 33.14
CA SER A 724 -3.83 5.93 34.36
C SER A 724 -5.07 5.02 34.27
N THR A 725 -6.16 5.50 33.66
CA THR A 725 -7.38 4.69 33.44
C THR A 725 -7.10 3.51 32.49
N ALA A 726 -6.43 3.77 31.36
CA ALA A 726 -6.07 2.71 30.42
C ALA A 726 -5.12 1.68 31.05
N LEU A 727 -4.14 2.12 31.84
CA LEU A 727 -3.24 1.24 32.60
C LEU A 727 -3.99 0.36 33.59
N ALA A 728 -4.97 0.91 34.32
CA ALA A 728 -5.81 0.13 35.23
C ALA A 728 -6.60 -0.95 34.49
N ASN A 729 -7.20 -0.61 33.33
CA ASN A 729 -7.91 -1.57 32.50
C ASN A 729 -6.98 -2.69 32.00
N VAL A 730 -5.77 -2.33 31.54
CA VAL A 730 -4.77 -3.31 31.07
C VAL A 730 -4.36 -4.29 32.19
N PHE A 731 -4.06 -3.79 33.39
CA PHE A 731 -3.68 -4.66 34.50
C PHE A 731 -4.82 -5.56 34.95
N PHE A 732 -6.05 -5.05 35.02
CA PHE A 732 -7.22 -5.86 35.37
C PHE A 732 -7.45 -7.00 34.37
N TYR A 733 -7.42 -6.70 33.06
CA TYR A 733 -7.57 -7.72 32.01
C TYR A 733 -6.43 -8.74 32.05
N SER A 734 -5.19 -8.30 32.28
CA SER A 734 -4.03 -9.17 32.43
C SER A 734 -4.19 -10.12 33.62
N ASP A 735 -4.58 -9.60 34.78
CA ASP A 735 -4.80 -10.41 35.99
C ASP A 735 -5.89 -11.48 35.75
N CYS A 736 -6.98 -11.13 35.08
CA CYS A 736 -8.03 -12.07 34.69
C CYS A 736 -7.53 -13.15 33.71
N LEU A 737 -6.78 -12.76 32.68
CA LEU A 737 -6.22 -13.68 31.68
C LEU A 737 -5.19 -14.64 32.26
N HIS A 738 -4.35 -14.21 33.21
CA HIS A 738 -3.42 -15.09 33.89
C HIS A 738 -4.13 -16.05 34.86
N ARG A 739 -5.22 -15.61 35.51
CA ARG A 739 -5.96 -16.41 36.49
C ARG A 739 -6.87 -17.46 35.86
N TYR A 740 -7.61 -17.09 34.81
CA TYR A 740 -8.62 -17.95 34.19
C TYR A 740 -8.28 -18.39 32.77
N GLY A 741 -7.47 -17.59 32.07
CA GLY A 741 -7.14 -17.82 30.67
C GLY A 741 -5.90 -18.68 30.45
N PHE A 742 -4.97 -18.77 31.39
CA PHE A 742 -3.74 -19.55 31.22
C PHE A 742 -3.88 -20.98 31.74
N SER A 743 -3.48 -21.97 30.94
CA SER A 743 -3.43 -23.37 31.34
C SER A 743 -2.01 -23.83 31.63
N GLU A 744 -1.80 -24.26 32.86
CA GLU A 744 -0.56 -24.92 33.31
C GLU A 744 -0.34 -26.26 32.60
N GLU A 745 -1.41 -27.01 32.32
CA GLU A 745 -1.33 -28.30 31.63
C GLU A 745 -0.92 -28.11 30.17
N HIS A 746 -1.54 -27.16 29.48
CA HIS A 746 -1.34 -26.95 28.05
C HIS A 746 -0.22 -25.97 27.73
N ASN A 747 0.31 -25.27 28.75
CA ASN A 747 1.27 -24.17 28.61
C ASN A 747 0.82 -23.18 27.53
N ALA A 748 -0.42 -22.71 27.60
CA ALA A 748 -1.01 -21.82 26.62
C ALA A 748 -2.17 -21.01 27.20
N PHE A 749 -2.43 -19.84 26.61
CA PHE A 749 -3.63 -19.08 26.87
C PHE A 749 -4.85 -19.67 26.14
N ALA A 750 -6.03 -19.40 26.66
CA ALA A 750 -7.32 -19.77 26.09
C ALA A 750 -7.56 -19.02 24.77
N TYR A 751 -8.09 -19.72 23.79
CA TYR A 751 -8.57 -19.15 22.53
C TYR A 751 -9.90 -18.43 22.75
N SER A 752 -10.83 -19.08 23.44
CA SER A 752 -12.07 -18.51 23.95
C SER A 752 -12.26 -18.88 25.42
N LEU A 753 -12.81 -17.95 26.19
CA LEU A 753 -13.12 -18.16 27.60
C LEU A 753 -14.65 -18.12 27.77
N ASN A 754 -15.26 -19.28 27.98
CA ASN A 754 -16.70 -19.39 28.23
C ASN A 754 -16.98 -19.17 29.72
N THR A 755 -18.23 -18.80 30.04
CA THR A 755 -18.71 -18.73 31.44
C THR A 755 -18.66 -20.09 32.14
N ASP A 756 -18.72 -21.18 31.36
CA ASP A 756 -18.46 -22.54 31.85
C ASP A 756 -16.97 -22.89 31.68
N LEU A 757 -16.23 -22.77 32.77
CA LEU A 757 -14.79 -23.04 32.84
C LEU A 757 -14.43 -24.52 32.58
N SER A 758 -15.42 -25.43 32.51
CA SER A 758 -15.17 -26.84 32.18
C SER A 758 -14.95 -27.09 30.68
N ASN A 759 -15.25 -26.12 29.82
CA ASN A 759 -15.19 -26.22 28.36
C ASN A 759 -14.34 -25.10 27.74
N ILE A 760 -13.11 -24.89 28.27
CA ILE A 760 -12.14 -23.93 27.72
C ILE A 760 -11.38 -24.56 26.55
N ILE A 761 -11.31 -23.83 25.44
CA ILE A 761 -10.53 -24.24 24.27
C ILE A 761 -9.20 -23.51 24.29
N TYR A 762 -8.09 -24.25 24.30
CA TYR A 762 -6.73 -23.68 24.33
C TYR A 762 -6.11 -23.55 22.94
N THR A 763 -5.32 -22.49 22.75
CA THR A 763 -4.84 -22.07 21.43
C THR A 763 -4.08 -23.13 20.60
N PRO A 764 -3.26 -24.04 21.17
CA PRO A 764 -2.55 -25.05 20.37
C PRO A 764 -3.49 -26.06 19.70
N LEU A 765 -4.74 -26.19 20.19
CA LEU A 765 -5.70 -27.20 19.76
C LEU A 765 -6.61 -26.75 18.60
N MET A 766 -6.64 -25.44 18.28
CA MET A 766 -7.54 -24.86 17.26
C MET A 766 -6.83 -24.40 15.98
N GLY A 767 -5.51 -24.63 15.85
CA GLY A 767 -4.76 -24.42 14.61
C GLY A 767 -5.06 -23.10 13.90
N GLY A 768 -4.57 -21.96 14.41
CA GLY A 768 -4.94 -20.67 13.81
C GLY A 768 -4.18 -19.41 14.20
N GLY A 769 -2.95 -19.47 14.72
CA GLY A 769 -2.13 -18.25 14.93
C GLY A 769 -2.56 -17.31 16.08
N ALA A 770 -3.83 -17.35 16.47
CA ALA A 770 -4.51 -16.42 17.38
C ALA A 770 -3.84 -16.20 18.74
N GLY A 771 -3.12 -17.20 19.27
CA GLY A 771 -2.45 -17.12 20.56
C GLY A 771 -1.38 -16.02 20.62
N TRP A 772 -0.89 -15.60 19.46
CA TRP A 772 0.07 -14.50 19.33
C TRP A 772 -0.43 -13.18 19.93
N PHE A 773 -1.73 -12.87 19.83
CA PHE A 773 -2.26 -11.64 20.43
C PHE A 773 -2.07 -11.63 21.95
N ASN A 774 -2.45 -12.73 22.61
CA ASN A 774 -2.30 -12.86 24.05
C ASN A 774 -0.83 -12.90 24.47
N ILE A 775 0.02 -13.65 23.74
CA ILE A 775 1.45 -13.72 24.01
C ILE A 775 2.07 -12.32 23.93
N ASP A 776 1.83 -11.57 22.85
CA ASP A 776 2.43 -10.26 22.64
C ASP A 776 1.90 -9.23 23.64
N ALA A 777 0.58 -9.12 23.78
CA ALA A 777 -0.06 -8.17 24.69
C ALA A 777 0.36 -8.41 26.14
N LEU A 778 0.21 -9.63 26.66
CA LEU A 778 0.53 -9.94 28.06
C LEU A 778 2.02 -9.84 28.35
N THR A 779 2.89 -10.14 27.37
CA THR A 779 4.33 -9.88 27.54
C THR A 779 4.59 -8.39 27.70
N TRP A 780 3.91 -7.54 26.91
CA TRP A 780 4.01 -6.09 27.05
C TRP A 780 3.49 -5.63 28.42
N VAL A 781 2.34 -6.12 28.87
CA VAL A 781 1.81 -5.81 30.21
C VAL A 781 2.81 -6.19 31.31
N ALA A 782 3.39 -7.38 31.24
CA ALA A 782 4.36 -7.86 32.22
C ALA A 782 5.56 -6.90 32.32
N MET A 783 6.06 -6.39 31.19
CA MET A 783 7.15 -5.41 31.18
C MET A 783 6.78 -4.06 31.82
N LEU A 784 5.49 -3.73 31.96
CA LEU A 784 5.00 -2.55 32.68
C LEU A 784 4.83 -2.78 34.19
N ARG A 785 4.89 -4.04 34.68
CA ARG A 785 4.76 -4.37 36.10
C ARG A 785 5.96 -3.87 36.91
N LYS A 786 5.66 -3.09 37.95
CA LYS A 786 6.65 -2.62 38.94
C LYS A 786 7.08 -3.73 39.91
N ASP A 787 6.16 -4.64 40.25
CA ASP A 787 6.45 -5.80 41.10
C ASP A 787 7.26 -6.85 40.31
N PRO A 788 8.52 -7.13 40.70
CA PRO A 788 9.36 -8.08 40.01
C PRO A 788 8.86 -9.53 40.11
N ASP A 789 8.18 -9.92 41.19
CA ASP A 789 7.72 -11.29 41.36
C ASP A 789 6.50 -11.56 40.45
N GLN A 790 5.56 -10.61 40.40
CA GLN A 790 4.45 -10.65 39.45
C GLN A 790 4.95 -10.62 38.00
N ARG A 791 5.89 -9.71 37.67
CA ARG A 791 6.49 -9.65 36.32
C ARG A 791 7.09 -10.98 35.92
N ARG A 792 7.89 -11.60 36.79
CA ARG A 792 8.54 -12.89 36.51
C ARG A 792 7.50 -13.99 36.28
N LEU A 793 6.43 -14.03 37.07
CA LEU A 793 5.35 -15.00 36.89
C LEU A 793 4.68 -14.83 35.51
N GLU A 794 4.29 -13.60 35.16
CA GLU A 794 3.61 -13.31 33.89
C GLU A 794 4.51 -13.59 32.69
N LEU A 795 5.78 -13.15 32.73
CA LEU A 795 6.78 -13.45 31.70
C LEU A 795 6.99 -14.96 31.53
N ASN A 796 7.01 -15.72 32.62
CA ASN A 796 7.13 -17.18 32.54
C ASN A 796 5.93 -17.80 31.81
N HIS A 797 4.70 -17.35 32.09
CA HIS A 797 3.50 -17.83 31.38
C HIS A 797 3.59 -17.52 29.88
N CYS A 798 3.95 -16.27 29.53
CA CYS A 798 4.11 -15.83 28.15
C CYS A 798 5.19 -16.61 27.40
N ARG A 799 6.34 -16.88 28.05
CA ARG A 799 7.42 -17.71 27.49
C ARG A 799 6.96 -19.13 27.21
N ARG A 800 6.27 -19.77 28.15
CA ARG A 800 5.75 -21.13 27.99
C ARG A 800 4.73 -21.21 26.85
N ALA A 801 3.83 -20.24 26.79
CA ALA A 801 2.89 -20.10 25.68
C ALA A 801 3.60 -19.94 24.34
N TYR A 802 4.59 -19.06 24.26
CA TYR A 802 5.42 -18.87 23.07
C TYR A 802 6.13 -20.15 22.63
N GLU A 803 6.81 -20.86 23.55
CA GLU A 803 7.53 -22.09 23.22
C GLU A 803 6.60 -23.19 22.69
N THR A 804 5.44 -23.37 23.31
CA THR A 804 4.41 -24.29 22.84
C THR A 804 3.93 -23.89 21.45
N PHE A 805 3.69 -22.60 21.25
CA PHE A 805 3.14 -22.07 20.02
C PHE A 805 4.11 -22.19 18.83
N THR A 806 5.36 -21.75 19.00
CA THR A 806 6.36 -21.80 17.93
C THR A 806 6.77 -23.24 17.59
N LYS A 807 6.75 -24.17 18.55
CA LYS A 807 6.95 -25.61 18.27
C LYS A 807 5.86 -26.17 17.37
N ALA A 808 4.61 -25.74 17.56
CA ALA A 808 3.49 -26.16 16.71
C ALA A 808 3.57 -25.55 15.30
N GLN A 809 3.99 -24.28 15.19
CA GLN A 809 4.12 -23.60 13.90
C GLN A 809 5.36 -24.03 13.10
N CYS A 810 6.46 -24.31 13.78
CA CYS A 810 7.73 -24.67 13.15
C CYS A 810 8.12 -26.09 13.60
N PRO A 811 7.47 -27.14 13.07
CA PRO A 811 7.86 -28.51 13.40
C PRO A 811 9.33 -28.73 13.03
N GLU A 812 10.09 -29.34 13.94
CA GLU A 812 11.55 -29.52 13.82
C GLU A 812 12.36 -28.23 13.70
N GLY A 813 11.80 -27.07 14.05
CA GLY A 813 12.47 -25.78 13.96
C GLY A 813 12.69 -25.30 12.52
N LYS A 814 11.84 -25.71 11.57
CA LYS A 814 11.88 -25.26 10.17
C LYS A 814 10.69 -24.36 9.85
N PRO A 815 10.84 -23.37 8.95
CA PRO A 815 9.71 -22.62 8.42
C PRO A 815 8.71 -23.58 7.76
N LYS A 816 7.43 -23.40 8.10
CA LYS A 816 6.32 -24.13 7.50
C LYS A 816 5.14 -23.18 7.34
N TYR A 817 4.67 -23.00 6.12
CA TYR A 817 3.49 -22.23 5.81
C TYR A 817 2.25 -22.99 6.30
N HIS A 818 1.32 -22.27 6.93
CA HIS A 818 0.06 -22.83 7.43
C HIS A 818 -1.13 -22.26 6.65
N HIS A 819 -1.35 -20.96 6.78
CA HIS A 819 -2.36 -20.19 6.07
C HIS A 819 -2.14 -18.68 6.36
N THR A 820 -2.67 -17.81 5.51
CA THR A 820 -2.55 -16.35 5.52
C THR A 820 -2.94 -15.76 6.88
N LYS A 821 -4.04 -16.23 7.47
CA LYS A 821 -4.52 -15.76 8.78
C LYS A 821 -3.53 -16.06 9.93
N THR A 822 -2.96 -17.27 9.96
CA THR A 822 -1.94 -17.62 10.96
C THR A 822 -0.69 -16.76 10.79
N PHE A 823 -0.28 -16.56 9.54
CA PHE A 823 0.88 -15.75 9.21
C PHE A 823 0.68 -14.27 9.57
N THR A 824 -0.50 -13.71 9.28
CA THR A 824 -0.92 -12.36 9.70
C THR A 824 -0.74 -12.15 11.20
N TYR A 825 -1.16 -13.13 12.00
CA TYR A 825 -0.99 -13.06 13.44
C TYR A 825 0.48 -13.13 13.86
N THR A 826 1.29 -13.98 13.24
CA THR A 826 2.72 -14.06 13.57
C THR A 826 3.46 -12.76 13.21
N THR A 827 3.19 -12.13 12.07
CA THR A 827 3.93 -10.94 11.61
C THR A 827 3.58 -9.67 12.38
N ASN A 828 2.34 -9.55 12.87
CA ASN A 828 1.88 -8.41 13.65
C ASN A 828 2.22 -8.48 15.15
N ASN A 829 2.72 -9.61 15.62
CA ASN A 829 2.88 -9.92 17.04
C ASN A 829 4.24 -10.56 17.33
N GLY A 830 4.49 -10.84 18.61
CA GLY A 830 5.71 -11.45 19.12
C GLY A 830 6.85 -10.45 19.31
N HIS A 831 6.68 -9.19 18.91
CA HIS A 831 7.69 -8.15 19.13
C HIS A 831 8.03 -7.97 20.61
N SER A 832 7.02 -7.98 21.49
CA SER A 832 7.19 -7.78 22.93
C SER A 832 8.00 -8.90 23.57
N ILE A 833 7.91 -10.13 23.05
CA ILE A 833 8.69 -11.25 23.58
C ILE A 833 10.17 -11.19 23.18
N LEU A 834 10.49 -10.62 22.01
CA LEU A 834 11.86 -10.35 21.61
C LEU A 834 12.49 -9.29 22.53
N ILE A 835 11.71 -8.26 22.89
CA ILE A 835 12.10 -7.24 23.87
C ILE A 835 12.33 -7.89 25.24
N ALA A 836 11.36 -8.65 25.75
CA ALA A 836 11.43 -9.27 27.08
C ALA A 836 12.66 -10.19 27.22
N LYS A 837 12.92 -11.06 26.23
CA LYS A 837 14.12 -11.92 26.20
C LYS A 837 15.43 -11.12 26.22
N SER A 838 15.41 -9.87 25.76
CA SER A 838 16.59 -9.00 25.73
C SER A 838 16.74 -8.17 27.02
N ARG A 839 15.64 -7.65 27.57
CA ARG A 839 15.62 -6.79 28.76
C ARG A 839 15.67 -7.57 30.07
N TYR A 840 15.04 -8.75 30.10
CA TYR A 840 14.87 -9.57 31.31
C TYR A 840 15.34 -11.02 31.08
N PRO A 841 16.61 -11.25 30.66
CA PRO A 841 17.09 -12.59 30.31
C PRO A 841 17.14 -13.57 31.49
N ASP A 842 17.15 -13.08 32.73
CA ASP A 842 17.11 -13.93 33.93
C ASP A 842 15.69 -14.24 34.40
N GLU A 843 14.68 -13.52 33.88
CA GLU A 843 13.26 -13.73 34.19
C GLU A 843 12.53 -14.53 33.09
N MET A 844 13.13 -14.62 31.89
CA MET A 844 12.69 -15.39 30.71
C MET A 844 13.58 -16.61 30.52
#